data_AF-A0A536CJA8-F1
#
_entry.id   AF-A0A536CJA8-F1
#
_cell.length_a   1.000
_cell.length_b   1.000
_cell.length_c   1.000
_cell.angle_alpha   90.00
_cell.angle_beta   90.00
_cell.angle_gamma   90.00
#
_symmetry.space_group_name_H-M   'P 1'
#
loop_
_entity.id
_entity.type
_entity.pdbx_description
1 polymer ?
#
loop_
_entity_poly.entity_id
_entity_poly.type
_entity_poly.pdbx_seq_one_letter_code
_entity_poly.pdbx_strand_id
1 'polypeptide(L)'
;MRDRGRGGNGGRDWGSIDWSNIDLSNFGRGTRVRGPSRRAVALVILLVALLLFPLFISPLVAFVTDLLWFRSLGLEDVYLRRYTAAFWAFVAFFLIFFVLALPNLYFALRPQVPRVVVDVDRRRRGGALGLTLRLMPLLLIPALFFGLAGGDQWDALLRWLNGVPFGVADPVFGRDIGFYFFTLPVLEFVRGWLLAAVVVIAAGVVGIYLIRGAIGVATGPLASADLSVAGRAALALARPARAHLSILGGLFLLLIAGGYVIDQFALLFRNEAVLTGAGYTSINARLPALQILSVIVGVAALACLLNAFARTIWILVGAIVLWFAASILVVGVYPGLIESFIVRPDQLNKERPYITRNIEATRAAYSLDTVEESIFNVADTPTAAEARGELSNTASVRLWDYRPLLTVFDQLQALRQQYTFNDVDIDRYQIGGVETPVMLSARELSTSRLPQQTWVNRHLVFTHGSGAVVTAVGAVGAEGRPSFAVRDMPPQGEPKIEQPRIYYGEVTTDYVIVGTSQDEFDETGNVTTRFSGRGGVGVGALWDRILFTIRLGDFPNLLVSNQIRSDSRLLFHRRISERQQLIAPFLAYDGDPYLVIADGKLWWINDAYTTGDHYPYSESFAALGGSSTRVAASRLNYIRNSVKVVTDAYDGTISYYVIDDKDPVVRTLRGIYPSLFKPISDLPPSLRAHIRYPEGLFSVQTQVFALYHMTDPDEFYNRADAWRIAAEVLSSGGNKVPIEPYYVATRLPGSDRREFLLFVPMTPAGGERDNMVAWIAGRADAPEYGKLRILRFARDRLIFGPFQIE
;
A
#
# COMPACT_ATOMS: atom_id res chain seq x y z
N MET A 1 52.57 -30.14 -42.65
CA MET A 1 52.57 -29.24 -43.83
C MET A 1 52.57 -27.81 -43.34
N ARG A 2 53.43 -26.99 -43.95
CA ARG A 2 53.99 -25.76 -43.40
C ARG A 2 53.13 -24.53 -43.67
N ASP A 3 53.34 -23.60 -42.75
CA ASP A 3 52.68 -22.34 -42.47
C ASP A 3 53.10 -21.19 -43.41
N ARG A 4 52.18 -20.23 -43.53
CA ARG A 4 52.32 -18.77 -43.74
C ARG A 4 53.10 -18.17 -44.91
N GLY A 5 52.43 -17.24 -45.60
CA GLY A 5 53.06 -16.11 -46.28
C GLY A 5 52.10 -15.20 -47.06
N ARG A 6 52.33 -13.87 -46.92
CA ARG A 6 51.89 -12.71 -47.75
C ARG A 6 50.45 -12.20 -47.52
N GLY A 7 50.17 -10.90 -47.40
CA GLY A 7 50.93 -9.67 -47.64
C GLY A 7 50.14 -8.72 -48.57
N GLY A 8 50.09 -7.42 -48.26
CA GLY A 8 49.88 -6.38 -49.29
C GLY A 8 48.82 -5.29 -49.04
N ASN A 9 49.27 -4.17 -48.46
CA ASN A 9 49.21 -2.77 -48.94
C ASN A 9 47.89 -2.02 -49.27
N GLY A 10 47.80 -0.78 -48.76
CA GLY A 10 46.91 0.28 -49.26
C GLY A 10 46.76 1.44 -48.25
N GLY A 11 47.53 2.52 -48.41
CA GLY A 11 47.70 3.58 -47.40
C GLY A 11 46.68 4.73 -47.40
N ARG A 12 46.86 5.65 -46.44
CA ARG A 12 46.55 7.09 -46.52
C ARG A 12 47.27 7.86 -45.40
N ASP A 13 48.26 8.62 -45.86
CA ASP A 13 48.74 9.93 -45.44
C ASP A 13 48.05 10.60 -44.23
N TRP A 14 48.82 10.80 -43.15
CA TRP A 14 48.56 11.83 -42.13
C TRP A 14 49.86 12.61 -41.95
N GLY A 15 49.81 13.88 -42.34
CA GLY A 15 50.96 14.79 -42.38
C GLY A 15 51.73 14.87 -41.07
N SER A 16 53.05 14.93 -41.18
CA SER A 16 53.96 15.27 -40.10
C SER A 16 53.66 16.69 -39.62
N ILE A 17 53.11 16.83 -38.41
CA ILE A 17 52.99 18.12 -37.74
C ILE A 17 54.39 18.59 -37.38
N ASP A 18 54.80 19.71 -37.95
CA ASP A 18 56.04 20.41 -37.63
C ASP A 18 55.86 21.17 -36.29
N TRP A 19 56.46 20.62 -35.24
CA TRP A 19 56.38 21.15 -33.88
C TRP A 19 57.26 22.38 -33.64
N SER A 20 58.05 22.82 -34.64
CA SER A 20 58.99 23.93 -34.49
C SER A 20 58.36 25.33 -34.58
N ASN A 21 57.08 25.43 -34.97
CA ASN A 21 56.33 26.69 -35.07
C ASN A 21 55.37 26.98 -33.90
N ILE A 22 55.44 26.22 -32.80
CA ILE A 22 54.63 26.51 -31.62
C ILE A 22 55.35 27.55 -30.76
N ASP A 23 54.96 28.82 -30.93
CA ASP A 23 55.37 29.92 -30.08
C ASP A 23 54.79 29.76 -28.65
N LEU A 24 55.57 29.15 -27.76
CA LEU A 24 55.24 28.93 -26.35
C LEU A 24 55.49 30.18 -25.47
N SER A 25 55.83 31.34 -26.06
CA SER A 25 56.13 32.57 -25.29
C SER A 25 54.93 33.16 -24.53
N ASN A 26 53.70 32.73 -24.84
CA ASN A 26 52.48 33.15 -24.16
C ASN A 26 51.99 32.20 -23.04
N PHE A 27 52.62 31.04 -22.82
CA PHE A 27 52.27 30.09 -21.75
C PHE A 27 52.88 30.45 -20.37
N GLY A 28 52.93 31.75 -20.05
CA GLY A 28 53.54 32.28 -18.82
C GLY A 28 52.92 33.56 -18.29
N ARG A 29 51.81 34.05 -18.86
CA ARG A 29 51.04 35.18 -18.30
C ARG A 29 49.66 34.70 -17.88
N GLY A 30 49.43 34.68 -16.56
CA GLY A 30 48.16 34.28 -15.97
C GLY A 30 46.98 35.10 -16.49
N THR A 31 46.26 34.54 -17.46
CA THR A 31 44.87 34.90 -17.67
C THR A 31 44.10 34.27 -16.51
N ARG A 32 43.80 35.09 -15.49
CA ARG A 32 42.73 34.74 -14.54
C ARG A 32 41.51 34.44 -15.41
N VAL A 33 41.10 33.17 -15.51
CA VAL A 33 39.76 32.83 -15.98
C VAL A 33 38.83 33.65 -15.09
N ARG A 34 38.26 34.73 -15.62
CA ARG A 34 37.31 35.55 -14.88
C ARG A 34 36.18 34.59 -14.51
N GLY A 35 36.00 34.34 -13.21
CA GLY A 35 34.84 33.60 -12.72
C GLY A 35 33.57 34.23 -13.32
N PRO A 36 32.51 33.43 -13.54
CA PRO A 36 31.31 33.90 -14.22
C PRO A 36 30.86 35.24 -13.63
N SER A 37 30.56 36.21 -14.50
CA SER A 37 30.17 37.55 -14.04
C SER A 37 28.98 37.43 -13.06
N ARG A 38 28.90 38.30 -12.04
CA ARG A 38 27.76 38.28 -11.09
C ARG A 38 26.40 38.30 -11.80
N ARG A 39 26.34 38.90 -13.00
CA ARG A 39 25.17 38.89 -13.89
C ARG A 39 24.90 37.52 -14.53
N ALA A 40 25.93 36.82 -14.99
CA ALA A 40 25.79 35.44 -15.50
C ALA A 40 25.39 34.47 -14.39
N VAL A 41 25.95 34.60 -13.19
CA VAL A 41 25.53 33.80 -12.02
C VAL A 41 24.09 34.11 -11.62
N ALA A 42 23.69 35.38 -11.58
CA ALA A 42 22.31 35.76 -11.29
C ALA A 42 21.32 35.27 -12.35
N LEU A 43 21.69 35.33 -13.63
CA LEU A 43 20.87 34.80 -14.73
C LEU A 43 20.72 33.28 -14.64
N VAL A 44 21.80 32.56 -14.32
CA VAL A 44 21.75 31.10 -14.11
C VAL A 44 20.90 30.76 -12.88
N ILE A 45 21.05 31.48 -11.77
CA ILE A 45 20.19 31.30 -10.58
C ILE A 45 18.73 31.56 -10.93
N LEU A 46 18.42 32.62 -11.67
CA LEU A 46 17.06 32.93 -12.10
C LEU A 46 16.49 31.84 -13.01
N LEU A 47 17.29 31.35 -13.97
CA LEU A 47 16.86 30.32 -14.91
C LEU A 47 16.67 28.96 -14.21
N VAL A 48 17.56 28.61 -13.28
CA VAL A 48 17.43 27.44 -12.41
C VAL A 48 16.21 27.59 -11.49
N ALA A 49 16.01 28.75 -10.87
CA ALA A 49 14.86 29.01 -10.02
C ALA A 49 13.56 28.92 -10.82
N LEU A 50 13.51 29.46 -12.04
CA LEU A 50 12.36 29.36 -12.93
C LEU A 50 12.07 27.91 -13.36
N LEU A 51 13.12 27.13 -13.63
CA LEU A 51 12.99 25.71 -13.99
C LEU A 51 12.57 24.84 -12.80
N LEU A 52 13.01 25.19 -11.59
CA LEU A 52 12.64 24.51 -10.35
C LEU A 52 11.32 25.00 -9.75
N PHE A 53 10.84 26.20 -10.12
CA PHE A 53 9.63 26.81 -9.56
C PHE A 53 8.38 25.92 -9.72
N PRO A 54 8.10 25.32 -10.90
CA PRO A 54 7.00 24.36 -11.04
C PRO A 54 7.13 23.13 -10.13
N LEU A 55 8.36 22.66 -9.90
CA LEU A 55 8.65 21.48 -9.07
C LEU A 55 8.26 21.71 -7.60
N PHE A 56 8.39 22.94 -7.10
CA PHE A 56 8.05 23.28 -5.71
C PHE A 56 6.62 23.81 -5.56
N ILE A 57 6.09 24.52 -6.55
CA ILE A 57 4.75 25.10 -6.46
C ILE A 57 3.65 24.08 -6.66
N SER A 58 3.81 23.13 -7.58
CA SER A 58 2.76 22.14 -7.82
C SER A 58 2.40 21.33 -6.56
N PRO A 59 3.37 20.79 -5.79
CA PRO A 59 3.08 20.13 -4.51
C PRO A 59 2.48 21.06 -3.45
N LEU A 60 2.93 22.32 -3.40
CA LEU A 60 2.39 23.30 -2.45
C LEU A 60 0.94 23.65 -2.77
N VAL A 61 0.63 23.89 -4.04
CA VAL A 61 -0.73 24.17 -4.50
C VAL A 61 -1.62 22.96 -4.25
N ALA A 62 -1.18 21.74 -4.58
CA ALA A 62 -1.90 20.52 -4.27
C ALA A 62 -2.16 20.40 -2.76
N PHE A 63 -1.14 20.66 -1.93
CA PHE A 63 -1.28 20.62 -0.48
C PHE A 63 -2.37 21.59 0.03
N VAL A 64 -2.36 22.83 -0.46
CA VAL A 64 -3.33 23.85 -0.05
C VAL A 64 -4.73 23.55 -0.59
N THR A 65 -4.88 23.17 -1.86
CA THR A 65 -6.19 22.85 -2.44
C THR A 65 -6.82 21.63 -1.80
N ASP A 66 -6.02 20.61 -1.50
CA ASP A 66 -6.50 19.40 -0.83
C ASP A 66 -6.86 19.74 0.63
N LEU A 67 -6.07 20.56 1.33
CA LEU A 67 -6.42 21.07 2.66
C LEU A 67 -7.78 21.81 2.67
N LEU A 68 -8.05 22.67 1.69
CA LEU A 68 -9.34 23.35 1.55
C LEU A 68 -10.49 22.35 1.36
N TRP A 69 -10.25 21.26 0.65
CA TRP A 69 -11.24 20.19 0.45
C TRP A 69 -11.46 19.33 1.69
N PHE A 70 -10.40 18.97 2.42
CA PHE A 70 -10.55 18.30 3.72
C PHE A 70 -11.30 19.19 4.72
N ARG A 71 -11.06 20.51 4.68
CA ARG A 71 -11.78 21.47 5.52
C ARG A 71 -13.27 21.55 5.17
N SER A 72 -13.64 21.48 3.89
CA SER A 72 -15.06 21.47 3.50
C SER A 72 -15.79 20.20 3.92
N LEU A 73 -15.05 19.10 4.15
CA LEU A 73 -15.55 17.86 4.74
C LEU A 73 -15.53 17.83 6.28
N GLY A 74 -14.89 18.79 6.95
CA GLY A 74 -14.66 18.76 8.40
C GLY A 74 -13.59 17.74 8.84
N LEU A 75 -12.69 17.35 7.93
CA LEU A 75 -11.64 16.34 8.14
C LEU A 75 -10.22 16.94 8.09
N GLU A 76 -10.08 18.24 8.34
CA GLU A 76 -8.79 18.95 8.28
C GLU A 76 -7.73 18.35 9.23
N ASP A 77 -8.16 17.87 10.40
CA ASP A 77 -7.29 17.21 11.37
C ASP A 77 -6.66 15.93 10.81
N VAL A 78 -7.42 15.13 10.05
CA VAL A 78 -6.92 13.87 9.46
C VAL A 78 -5.78 14.16 8.50
N TYR A 79 -5.97 15.17 7.66
CA TYR A 79 -4.97 15.58 6.67
C TYR A 79 -3.73 16.18 7.35
N LEU A 80 -3.92 17.15 8.26
CA LEU A 80 -2.81 17.80 8.97
C LEU A 80 -2.04 16.84 9.89
N ARG A 81 -2.69 15.80 10.44
CA ARG A 81 -2.04 14.80 11.29
C ARG A 81 -0.90 14.09 10.56
N ARG A 82 -1.08 13.73 9.29
CA ARG A 82 -0.04 13.13 8.44
C ARG A 82 1.18 14.04 8.31
N TYR A 83 0.97 15.29 7.94
CA TYR A 83 2.07 16.24 7.69
C TYR A 83 2.75 16.69 8.97
N THR A 84 2.00 16.91 10.05
CA THR A 84 2.57 17.27 11.36
C THR A 84 3.39 16.11 11.94
N ALA A 85 2.93 14.86 11.83
CA ALA A 85 3.70 13.70 12.24
C ALA A 85 4.97 13.53 11.40
N ALA A 86 4.87 13.65 10.08
CA ALA A 86 6.02 13.60 9.17
C ALA A 86 7.03 14.72 9.47
N PHE A 87 6.57 15.94 9.75
CA PHE A 87 7.43 17.05 10.13
C PHE A 87 8.18 16.81 11.45
N TRP A 88 7.48 16.34 12.49
CA TRP A 88 8.13 16.06 13.78
C TRP A 88 9.07 14.87 13.73
N ALA A 89 8.72 13.82 12.98
CA ALA A 89 9.63 12.71 12.70
C ALA A 89 10.87 13.22 11.93
N PHE A 90 10.67 14.05 10.90
CA PHE A 90 11.77 14.71 10.19
C PHE A 90 12.70 15.45 11.14
N VAL A 91 12.16 16.32 12.00
CA VAL A 91 12.94 17.11 12.96
C VAL A 91 13.68 16.19 13.93
N ALA A 92 13.02 15.16 14.47
CA ALA A 92 13.63 14.23 15.42
C ALA A 92 14.83 13.50 14.80
N PHE A 93 14.66 12.86 13.64
CA PHE A 93 15.74 12.12 12.98
C PHE A 93 16.84 13.05 12.42
N PHE A 94 16.48 14.23 11.93
CA PHE A 94 17.45 15.27 11.56
C PHE A 94 18.35 15.63 12.74
N LEU A 95 17.75 15.91 13.90
CA LEU A 95 18.49 16.30 15.10
C LEU A 95 19.32 15.14 15.65
N ILE A 96 18.79 13.91 15.67
CA ILE A 96 19.53 12.72 16.09
C ILE A 96 20.77 12.55 15.19
N PHE A 97 20.64 12.65 13.87
CA PHE A 97 21.79 12.52 12.96
C PHE A 97 22.81 13.61 13.21
N PHE A 98 22.35 14.86 13.33
CA PHE A 98 23.22 16.00 13.56
C PHE A 98 24.01 15.86 14.88
N VAL A 99 23.34 15.44 15.96
CA VAL A 99 23.96 15.19 17.27
C VAL A 99 24.96 14.03 17.20
N LEU A 100 24.70 12.98 16.41
CA LEU A 100 25.64 11.88 16.20
C LEU A 100 26.84 12.33 15.35
N ALA A 101 26.64 13.11 14.29
CA ALA A 101 27.69 13.48 13.35
C ALA A 101 28.62 14.59 13.87
N LEU A 102 28.11 15.54 14.67
CA LEU A 102 28.87 16.71 15.13
C LEU A 102 30.12 16.36 15.97
N PRO A 103 30.06 15.45 16.98
CA PRO A 103 31.24 15.03 17.71
C PRO A 103 32.28 14.37 16.80
N ASN A 104 31.85 13.52 15.87
CA ASN A 104 32.72 12.84 14.92
C ASN A 104 33.46 13.84 14.01
N LEU A 105 32.76 14.88 13.53
CA LEU A 105 33.37 15.98 12.78
C LEU A 105 34.42 16.72 13.63
N TYR A 106 34.09 17.07 14.88
CA TYR A 106 35.02 17.74 15.78
C TYR A 106 36.29 16.92 16.03
N PHE A 107 36.16 15.63 16.34
CA PHE A 107 37.30 14.75 16.61
C PHE A 107 38.15 14.48 15.36
N ALA A 108 37.53 14.38 14.18
CA ALA A 108 38.25 14.30 12.91
C ALA A 108 39.01 15.60 12.59
N LEU A 109 38.45 16.76 12.97
CA LEU A 109 39.05 18.07 12.72
C LEU A 109 40.06 18.52 13.79
N ARG A 110 40.10 17.89 14.96
CA ARG A 110 41.07 18.17 16.02
C ARG A 110 42.52 17.89 15.57
N PRO A 111 43.48 18.82 15.72
CA PRO A 111 44.90 18.56 15.46
C PRO A 111 45.45 17.49 16.43
N GLN A 112 46.20 16.51 15.91
CA GLN A 112 46.67 15.35 16.69
C GLN A 112 48.20 15.14 16.66
N VAL A 113 48.99 16.19 16.39
CA VAL A 113 50.46 16.09 16.30
C VAL A 113 51.12 16.43 17.65
N PRO A 114 52.17 15.71 18.10
CA PRO A 114 53.05 16.19 19.15
C PRO A 114 53.83 17.40 18.62
N ARG A 115 53.96 18.46 19.43
CA ARG A 115 54.82 19.61 19.13
C ARG A 115 56.27 19.13 18.95
N VAL A 116 56.78 19.14 17.73
CA VAL A 116 58.20 19.39 17.50
C VAL A 116 58.28 20.78 16.88
N VAL A 117 58.98 21.64 17.61
CA VAL A 117 59.08 23.07 17.42
C VAL A 117 59.82 23.38 16.13
N VAL A 118 59.21 24.16 15.22
CA VAL A 118 59.88 25.31 14.58
C VAL A 118 58.86 26.44 14.50
N ASP A 119 59.22 27.55 15.14
CA ASP A 119 58.42 28.73 15.40
C ASP A 119 58.48 29.66 14.19
N VAL A 120 57.59 29.48 13.21
CA VAL A 120 57.19 30.54 12.28
C VAL A 120 55.73 30.31 11.88
N ASP A 121 54.91 31.36 11.97
CA ASP A 121 53.47 31.40 11.68
C ASP A 121 52.48 30.90 12.75
N ARG A 122 52.57 31.50 13.94
CA ARG A 122 51.50 31.50 14.96
C ARG A 122 50.21 32.25 14.55
N ARG A 123 50.15 32.92 13.37
CA ARG A 123 49.03 33.83 13.01
C ARG A 123 47.96 33.27 12.06
N ARG A 124 48.00 32.00 11.64
CA ARG A 124 46.99 31.41 10.72
C ARG A 124 46.42 30.04 11.13
N ARG A 125 46.27 29.75 12.42
CA ARG A 125 45.62 28.49 12.87
C ARG A 125 44.37 28.79 13.69
N GLY A 126 43.22 28.91 13.01
CA GLY A 126 41.93 28.76 13.69
C GLY A 126 41.88 27.39 14.36
N GLY A 127 41.58 27.35 15.66
CA GLY A 127 41.52 26.10 16.42
C GLY A 127 40.55 25.09 15.81
N ALA A 128 40.67 23.81 16.18
CA ALA A 128 39.77 22.72 15.75
C ALA A 128 38.29 23.12 15.81
N LEU A 129 37.92 23.81 16.88
CA LEU A 129 36.59 24.34 17.11
C LEU A 129 36.18 25.36 16.04
N GLY A 130 37.06 26.31 15.68
CA GLY A 130 36.78 27.31 14.65
C GLY A 130 36.63 26.71 13.24
N LEU A 131 37.41 25.67 12.91
CA LEU A 131 37.23 24.95 11.64
C LEU A 131 35.97 24.08 11.66
N THR A 132 35.66 23.44 12.80
CA THR A 132 34.43 22.65 12.98
C THR A 132 33.21 23.54 12.82
N LEU A 133 33.18 24.71 13.46
CA LEU A 133 32.08 25.68 13.32
C LEU A 133 31.92 26.18 11.88
N ARG A 134 33.03 26.30 11.11
CA ARG A 134 32.98 26.65 9.69
C ARG A 134 32.46 25.54 8.79
N LEU A 135 32.75 24.28 9.11
CA LEU A 135 32.36 23.11 8.32
C LEU A 135 31.06 22.45 8.79
N MET A 136 30.57 22.78 9.99
CA MET A 136 29.31 22.29 10.56
C MET A 136 28.11 22.48 9.63
N PRO A 137 27.95 23.60 8.89
CA PRO A 137 26.86 23.73 7.92
C PRO A 137 26.83 22.62 6.85
N LEU A 138 27.97 21.98 6.55
CA LEU A 138 28.02 20.85 5.62
C LEU A 138 27.27 19.63 6.14
N LEU A 139 27.16 19.47 7.48
CA LEU A 139 26.39 18.38 8.09
C LEU A 139 24.88 18.53 7.89
N LEU A 140 24.39 19.73 7.58
CA LEU A 140 22.98 19.97 7.32
C LEU A 140 22.48 19.20 6.10
N ILE A 141 23.36 18.95 5.11
CA ILE A 141 23.03 18.21 3.89
C ILE A 141 22.69 16.75 4.20
N PRO A 142 23.59 15.93 4.79
CA PRO A 142 23.22 14.57 5.17
C PRO A 142 22.13 14.56 6.24
N ALA A 143 22.13 15.48 7.21
CA ALA A 143 21.06 15.56 8.21
C ALA A 143 19.68 15.76 7.58
N LEU A 144 19.58 16.56 6.51
CA LEU A 144 18.35 16.73 5.73
C LEU A 144 17.85 15.40 5.16
N PHE A 145 18.72 14.62 4.52
CA PHE A 145 18.33 13.32 3.95
C PHE A 145 17.92 12.30 5.02
N PHE A 146 18.65 12.25 6.14
CA PHE A 146 18.31 11.37 7.26
C PHE A 146 17.04 11.81 7.98
N GLY A 147 16.78 13.12 8.04
CA GLY A 147 15.50 13.68 8.48
C GLY A 147 14.37 13.27 7.55
N LEU A 148 14.53 13.43 6.22
CA LEU A 148 13.51 13.03 5.23
C LEU A 148 13.17 11.55 5.35
N ALA A 149 14.19 10.69 5.46
CA ALA A 149 13.99 9.26 5.69
C ALA A 149 13.19 8.95 6.98
N GLY A 150 13.36 9.75 8.03
CA GLY A 150 12.55 9.66 9.25
C GLY A 150 11.12 10.18 9.05
N GLY A 151 10.97 11.29 8.32
CA GLY A 151 9.68 11.88 7.97
C GLY A 151 8.80 10.94 7.15
N ASP A 152 9.39 10.14 6.25
CA ASP A 152 8.68 9.15 5.44
C ASP A 152 8.08 8.00 6.27
N GLN A 153 8.59 7.74 7.47
CA GLN A 153 8.13 6.68 8.38
C GLN A 153 7.06 7.15 9.39
N TRP A 154 6.41 8.27 9.11
CA TRP A 154 5.40 8.86 10.00
C TRP A 154 4.26 7.89 10.36
N ASP A 155 3.78 7.06 9.41
CA ASP A 155 2.69 6.11 9.66
C ASP A 155 3.12 4.99 10.62
N ALA A 156 4.27 4.36 10.36
CA ALA A 156 4.84 3.33 11.25
C ALA A 156 5.10 3.87 12.66
N LEU A 157 5.61 5.10 12.79
CA LEU A 157 5.85 5.75 14.07
C LEU A 157 4.54 6.06 14.81
N LEU A 158 3.50 6.55 14.13
CA LEU A 158 2.20 6.79 14.74
C LEU A 158 1.55 5.48 15.20
N ARG A 159 1.62 4.42 14.39
CA ARG A 159 1.13 3.09 14.75
C ARG A 159 1.87 2.50 15.93
N TRP A 160 3.19 2.68 16.02
CA TRP A 160 3.98 2.28 17.18
C TRP A 160 3.56 3.01 18.45
N LEU A 161 3.36 4.33 18.39
CA LEU A 161 2.99 5.15 19.55
C LEU A 161 1.55 4.91 20.04
N ASN A 162 0.65 4.49 19.16
CA ASN A 162 -0.78 4.28 19.46
C ASN A 162 -1.18 2.79 19.44
N GLY A 163 -0.21 1.88 19.28
CA GLY A 163 -0.46 0.47 19.08
C GLY A 163 -1.19 -0.16 20.26
N VAL A 164 -2.22 -0.96 19.95
CA VAL A 164 -2.95 -1.76 20.95
C VAL A 164 -2.59 -3.25 20.82
N PRO A 165 -2.62 -4.02 21.93
CA PRO A 165 -2.35 -5.45 21.86
C PRO A 165 -3.45 -6.20 21.10
N PHE A 166 -3.07 -7.27 20.42
CA PHE A 166 -3.98 -8.22 19.78
C PHE A 166 -4.63 -9.17 20.80
N GLY A 167 -3.96 -9.40 21.94
CA GLY A 167 -4.41 -10.35 22.96
C GLY A 167 -4.03 -11.80 22.68
N VAL A 168 -3.23 -12.04 21.64
CA VAL A 168 -2.73 -13.35 21.23
C VAL A 168 -1.21 -13.24 21.10
N ALA A 169 -0.49 -14.18 21.69
CA ALA A 169 0.97 -14.23 21.66
C ALA A 169 1.48 -15.24 20.62
N ASP A 170 2.63 -14.94 20.03
CA ASP A 170 3.31 -15.86 19.13
C ASP A 170 3.85 -17.09 19.90
N PRO A 171 3.82 -18.29 19.29
CA PRO A 171 4.17 -19.53 19.97
C PRO A 171 5.69 -19.74 20.17
N VAL A 172 6.55 -18.86 19.65
CA VAL A 172 8.02 -19.02 19.69
C VAL A 172 8.66 -18.08 20.70
N PHE A 173 8.34 -16.80 20.65
CA PHE A 173 8.92 -15.74 21.49
C PHE A 173 7.96 -15.22 22.57
N GLY A 174 6.69 -15.64 22.56
CA GLY A 174 5.68 -15.22 23.54
C GLY A 174 5.34 -13.73 23.48
N ARG A 175 5.56 -13.09 22.33
CA ARG A 175 5.24 -11.68 22.08
C ARG A 175 3.84 -11.56 21.50
N ASP A 176 3.10 -10.57 21.98
CA ASP A 176 1.80 -10.23 21.38
C ASP A 176 1.95 -9.92 19.89
N ILE A 177 0.98 -10.33 19.07
CA ILE A 177 1.00 -10.09 17.62
C ILE A 177 1.13 -8.60 17.27
N GLY A 178 0.63 -7.71 18.13
CA GLY A 178 0.79 -6.26 18.01
C GLY A 178 2.26 -5.79 18.04
N PHE A 179 3.17 -6.55 18.65
CA PHE A 179 4.61 -6.27 18.54
C PHE A 179 5.07 -6.30 17.08
N TYR A 180 4.61 -7.29 16.31
CA TYR A 180 5.01 -7.49 14.93
C TYR A 180 4.38 -6.46 13.98
N PHE A 181 3.13 -6.05 14.25
CA PHE A 181 2.44 -5.04 13.44
C PHE A 181 2.96 -3.62 13.70
N PHE A 182 3.24 -3.28 14.96
CA PHE A 182 3.43 -1.88 15.36
C PHE A 182 4.85 -1.56 15.82
N THR A 183 5.59 -2.52 16.39
CA THR A 183 6.90 -2.25 17.00
C THR A 183 8.06 -2.72 16.12
N LEU A 184 7.97 -3.93 15.57
CA LEU A 184 9.03 -4.53 14.77
C LEU A 184 9.42 -3.66 13.56
N PRO A 185 8.50 -3.09 12.77
CA PRO A 185 8.86 -2.24 11.63
C PRO A 185 9.66 -0.99 12.05
N VAL A 186 9.33 -0.41 13.21
CA VAL A 186 10.07 0.75 13.76
C VAL A 186 11.46 0.34 14.24
N LEU A 187 11.61 -0.83 14.87
CA LEU A 187 12.92 -1.34 15.30
C LEU A 187 13.82 -1.62 14.09
N GLU A 188 13.27 -2.25 13.04
CA GLU A 188 13.98 -2.52 11.79
C GLU A 188 14.41 -1.22 11.10
N PHE A 189 13.49 -0.24 11.01
CA PHE A 189 13.79 1.07 10.46
C PHE A 189 14.89 1.80 11.26
N VAL A 190 14.73 1.92 12.59
CA VAL A 190 15.71 2.62 13.45
C VAL A 190 17.08 1.97 13.36
N ARG A 191 17.16 0.63 13.36
CA ARG A 191 18.42 -0.10 13.14
C ARG A 191 19.03 0.24 11.78
N GLY A 192 18.25 0.12 10.69
CA GLY A 192 18.74 0.40 9.33
C GLY A 192 19.20 1.85 9.18
N TRP A 193 18.45 2.79 9.74
CA TRP A 193 18.77 4.22 9.78
C TRP A 193 20.06 4.48 10.54
N LEU A 194 20.24 3.89 11.74
CA LEU A 194 21.47 4.04 12.54
C LEU A 194 22.67 3.44 11.83
N LEU A 195 22.52 2.28 11.19
CA LEU A 195 23.57 1.63 10.42
C LEU A 195 24.03 2.53 9.27
N ALA A 196 23.08 3.06 8.49
CA ALA A 196 23.37 4.00 7.40
C ALA A 196 24.03 5.28 7.93
N ALA A 197 23.57 5.82 9.07
CA ALA A 197 24.15 7.01 9.69
C ALA A 197 25.62 6.77 10.08
N VAL A 198 25.92 5.63 10.72
CA VAL A 198 27.29 5.26 11.09
C VAL A 198 28.18 5.11 9.86
N VAL A 199 27.69 4.48 8.78
CA VAL A 199 28.46 4.32 7.53
C VAL A 199 28.75 5.67 6.89
N VAL A 200 27.77 6.57 6.79
CA VAL A 200 27.95 7.91 6.22
C VAL A 200 28.90 8.75 7.06
N ILE A 201 28.77 8.71 8.39
CA ILE A 201 29.69 9.38 9.32
C ILE A 201 31.10 8.81 9.17
N ALA A 202 31.26 7.49 9.11
CA ALA A 202 32.55 6.84 8.94
C ALA A 202 33.21 7.22 7.61
N ALA A 203 32.46 7.22 6.50
CA ALA A 203 32.94 7.65 5.20
C ALA A 203 33.41 9.12 5.22
N GLY A 204 32.63 10.01 5.84
CA GLY A 204 33.01 11.41 6.04
C GLY A 204 34.28 11.57 6.86
N VAL A 205 34.41 10.84 7.97
CA VAL A 205 35.60 10.83 8.84
C VAL A 205 36.83 10.31 8.08
N VAL A 206 36.71 9.21 7.35
CA VAL A 206 37.78 8.66 6.51
C VAL A 206 38.20 9.67 5.45
N GLY A 207 37.24 10.30 4.75
CA GLY A 207 37.52 11.34 3.76
C GLY A 207 38.30 12.53 4.34
N ILE A 208 37.92 13.00 5.53
CA ILE A 208 38.64 14.07 6.23
C ILE A 208 40.06 13.63 6.59
N TYR A 209 40.26 12.41 7.08
CA TYR A 209 41.58 11.89 7.39
C TYR A 209 42.47 11.73 6.15
N LEU A 210 41.92 11.26 5.03
CA LEU A 210 42.64 11.13 3.77
C LEU A 210 43.06 12.50 3.21
N ILE A 211 42.15 13.47 3.18
CA ILE A 211 42.45 14.85 2.72
C ILE A 211 43.56 15.46 3.59
N ARG A 212 43.49 15.28 4.91
CA ARG A 212 44.51 15.78 5.84
C ARG A 212 45.85 15.06 5.71
N GLY A 213 45.83 13.75 5.52
CA GLY A 213 47.02 12.94 5.26
C GLY A 213 47.71 13.38 3.97
N ALA A 214 46.94 13.58 2.89
CA ALA A 214 47.45 14.06 1.62
C ALA A 214 48.07 15.47 1.72
N ILE A 215 47.41 16.41 2.42
CA ILE A 215 47.95 17.76 2.67
C ILE A 215 49.21 17.72 3.55
N GLY A 216 49.26 16.83 4.55
CA GLY A 216 50.42 16.62 5.41
C GLY A 216 51.64 16.05 4.67
N VAL A 217 51.42 15.13 3.73
CA VAL A 217 52.47 14.56 2.87
C VAL A 217 52.96 15.58 1.84
N ALA A 218 52.08 16.39 1.26
CA ALA A 218 52.43 17.43 0.29
C ALA A 218 53.23 18.61 0.89
N THR A 219 53.28 18.76 2.21
CA THR A 219 53.95 19.87 2.91
C THR A 219 55.09 19.43 3.82
N GLY A 220 55.42 18.13 3.87
CA GLY A 220 56.45 17.54 4.73
C GLY A 220 57.71 17.07 3.98
N PRO A 221 58.77 16.62 4.68
CA PRO A 221 60.04 16.18 4.08
C PRO A 221 59.94 14.90 3.23
N LEU A 222 58.77 14.26 3.21
CA LEU A 222 58.46 12.99 2.53
C LEU A 222 57.96 13.18 1.09
N ALA A 223 58.03 14.40 0.53
CA ALA A 223 57.67 14.70 -0.85
C ALA A 223 58.51 13.93 -1.90
N SER A 224 59.58 13.25 -1.50
CA SER A 224 60.45 12.42 -2.33
C SER A 224 60.20 10.90 -2.25
N ALA A 225 59.19 10.44 -1.50
CA ALA A 225 58.85 9.01 -1.42
C ALA A 225 57.74 8.64 -2.41
N ASP A 226 57.89 7.49 -3.08
CA ASP A 226 56.96 6.93 -4.06
C ASP A 226 55.48 7.06 -3.65
N LEU A 227 54.63 7.45 -4.62
CA LEU A 227 53.19 7.64 -4.47
C LEU A 227 52.48 6.42 -3.82
N SER A 228 53.02 5.21 -4.01
CA SER A 228 52.53 3.95 -3.46
C SER A 228 52.83 3.78 -1.96
N VAL A 229 53.90 4.39 -1.46
CA VAL A 229 54.30 4.39 -0.03
C VAL A 229 53.60 5.52 0.72
N ALA A 230 53.38 6.67 0.07
CA ALA A 230 52.64 7.80 0.61
C ALA A 230 51.18 7.45 0.96
N GLY A 231 50.50 6.66 0.12
CA GLY A 231 49.14 6.16 0.40
C GLY A 231 49.06 5.20 1.59
N ARG A 232 50.10 4.36 1.79
CA ARG A 232 50.21 3.46 2.96
C ARG A 232 50.62 4.21 4.24
N ALA A 233 51.42 5.26 4.13
CA ALA A 233 51.85 6.10 5.25
C ALA A 233 50.77 7.10 5.72
N ALA A 234 49.89 7.56 4.82
CA ALA A 234 48.78 8.47 5.14
C ALA A 234 47.72 7.84 6.06
N LEU A 235 47.48 6.52 5.96
CA LEU A 235 46.66 5.78 6.94
C LEU A 235 47.44 5.36 8.20
N ALA A 236 48.78 5.33 8.13
CA ALA A 236 49.66 4.92 9.23
C ALA A 236 49.91 6.04 10.27
N LEU A 237 49.67 7.32 9.94
CA LEU A 237 49.94 8.46 10.81
C LEU A 237 48.67 9.10 11.40
N ALA A 238 48.07 8.45 12.41
CA ALA A 238 47.57 9.08 13.63
C ALA A 238 47.00 8.01 14.56
N ARG A 239 47.73 7.71 15.65
CA ARG A 239 47.26 6.85 16.76
C ARG A 239 45.79 7.09 17.16
N PRO A 240 45.28 8.34 17.21
CA PRO A 240 43.89 8.59 17.56
C PRO A 240 42.89 8.48 16.40
N ALA A 241 43.32 8.57 15.12
CA ALA A 241 42.46 8.25 13.98
C ALA A 241 42.09 6.76 13.95
N ARG A 242 43.06 5.88 14.28
CA ARG A 242 42.81 4.44 14.45
C ARG A 242 41.85 4.14 15.59
N ALA A 243 41.94 4.88 16.70
CA ALA A 243 41.00 4.76 17.80
C ALA A 243 39.58 5.20 17.40
N HIS A 244 39.46 6.34 16.73
CA HIS A 244 38.17 6.86 16.24
C HIS A 244 37.49 5.90 15.26
N LEU A 245 38.22 5.38 14.27
CA LEU A 245 37.71 4.37 13.34
C LEU A 245 37.39 3.04 14.01
N SER A 246 38.13 2.65 15.06
CA SER A 246 37.82 1.44 15.84
C SER A 246 36.53 1.62 16.67
N ILE A 247 36.25 2.83 17.18
CA ILE A 247 34.99 3.15 17.87
C ILE A 247 33.81 3.07 16.89
N LEU A 248 33.93 3.72 15.72
CA LEU A 248 32.89 3.68 14.68
C LEU A 248 32.67 2.27 14.15
N GLY A 249 33.74 1.50 13.93
CA GLY A 249 33.67 0.09 13.56
C GLY A 249 33.06 -0.78 14.66
N GLY A 250 33.36 -0.51 15.93
CA GLY A 250 32.72 -1.17 17.07
C GLY A 250 31.22 -0.88 17.16
N LEU A 251 30.81 0.38 16.98
CA LEU A 251 29.39 0.76 16.93
C LEU A 251 28.68 0.11 15.73
N PHE A 252 29.33 0.08 14.56
CA PHE A 252 28.83 -0.63 13.38
C PHE A 252 28.58 -2.12 13.68
N LEU A 253 29.57 -2.82 14.23
CA LEU A 253 29.42 -4.24 14.60
C LEU A 253 28.37 -4.43 15.70
N LEU A 254 28.24 -3.51 16.65
CA LEU A 254 27.20 -3.56 17.68
C LEU A 254 25.79 -3.46 17.08
N LEU A 255 25.58 -2.57 16.10
CA LEU A 255 24.32 -2.47 15.35
C LEU A 255 24.04 -3.71 14.51
N ILE A 256 25.08 -4.34 13.95
CA ILE A 256 24.94 -5.64 13.28
C ILE A 256 24.53 -6.74 14.27
N ALA A 257 25.16 -6.80 15.45
CA ALA A 257 24.83 -7.75 16.49
C ALA A 257 23.39 -7.59 17.02
N GLY A 258 22.97 -6.36 17.33
CA GLY A 258 21.57 -6.06 17.68
C GLY A 258 20.62 -6.37 16.53
N GLY A 259 21.11 -6.24 15.30
CA GLY A 259 20.41 -6.66 14.10
C GLY A 259 20.06 -8.14 14.06
N TYR A 260 21.01 -9.01 14.39
CA TYR A 260 20.74 -10.45 14.49
C TYR A 260 19.73 -10.81 15.59
N VAL A 261 19.56 -9.97 16.61
CA VAL A 261 18.48 -10.15 17.60
C VAL A 261 17.12 -9.83 16.98
N ILE A 262 17.03 -8.76 16.18
CA ILE A 262 15.80 -8.39 15.47
C ILE A 262 15.48 -9.42 14.38
N ASP A 263 16.48 -9.89 13.63
CA ASP A 263 16.35 -10.87 12.54
C ASP A 263 15.76 -12.22 13.03
N GLN A 264 15.81 -12.52 14.34
CA GLN A 264 15.16 -13.70 14.91
C GLN A 264 13.64 -13.65 14.75
N PHE A 265 13.02 -12.48 14.87
CA PHE A 265 11.58 -12.31 14.71
C PHE A 265 11.16 -12.50 13.25
N ALA A 266 12.03 -12.13 12.30
CA ALA A 266 11.78 -12.30 10.87
C ALA A 266 11.63 -13.79 10.45
N LEU A 267 12.14 -14.72 11.26
CA LEU A 267 11.96 -16.17 11.02
C LEU A 267 10.49 -16.57 11.00
N LEU A 268 9.60 -15.84 11.67
CA LEU A 268 8.17 -16.15 11.72
C LEU A 268 7.38 -15.79 10.45
N PHE A 269 8.01 -15.10 9.49
CA PHE A 269 7.41 -14.70 8.21
C PHE A 269 8.05 -15.41 7.01
N ARG A 270 8.93 -16.38 7.27
CA ARG A 270 9.73 -17.02 6.24
C ARG A 270 8.88 -18.04 5.46
N ASN A 271 8.91 -17.97 4.14
CA ASN A 271 8.27 -18.97 3.30
C ASN A 271 9.20 -20.19 3.20
N GLU A 272 8.77 -21.33 3.74
CA GLU A 272 9.44 -22.62 3.61
C GLU A 272 8.73 -23.46 2.54
N ALA A 273 9.21 -24.68 2.26
CA ALA A 273 8.67 -25.49 1.17
C ALA A 273 7.21 -25.96 1.38
N VAL A 274 6.78 -26.13 2.64
CA VAL A 274 5.48 -26.73 2.99
C VAL A 274 4.64 -25.85 3.92
N LEU A 275 5.21 -24.77 4.45
CA LEU A 275 4.55 -23.87 5.38
C LEU A 275 5.14 -22.46 5.28
N THR A 276 4.37 -21.48 5.76
CA THR A 276 4.88 -20.14 6.05
C THR A 276 5.09 -19.95 7.54
N GLY A 277 6.26 -19.44 7.91
CA GLY A 277 6.70 -19.22 9.27
C GLY A 277 7.93 -20.05 9.67
N ALA A 278 8.26 -20.01 10.96
CA ALA A 278 9.45 -20.70 11.44
C ALA A 278 9.20 -22.21 11.57
N GLY A 279 9.64 -22.96 10.55
CA GLY A 279 9.69 -24.43 10.55
C GLY A 279 10.83 -25.02 11.39
N TYR A 280 11.04 -26.33 11.30
CA TYR A 280 11.99 -27.07 12.15
C TYR A 280 13.42 -26.54 12.03
N THR A 281 13.91 -26.35 10.80
CA THR A 281 15.24 -25.81 10.54
C THR A 281 15.39 -24.39 11.08
N SER A 282 14.33 -23.58 11.00
CA SER A 282 14.35 -22.20 11.48
C SER A 282 14.48 -22.14 13.01
N ILE A 283 13.76 -23.00 13.73
CA ILE A 283 13.81 -23.04 15.20
C ILE A 283 15.09 -23.69 15.71
N ASN A 284 15.50 -24.84 15.15
CA ASN A 284 16.57 -25.66 15.72
C ASN A 284 17.96 -25.35 15.13
N ALA A 285 18.02 -24.67 13.99
CA ALA A 285 19.30 -24.32 13.36
C ALA A 285 19.48 -22.81 13.21
N ARG A 286 18.55 -22.11 12.55
CA ARG A 286 18.71 -20.67 12.24
C ARG A 286 18.64 -19.79 13.47
N LEU A 287 17.72 -20.05 14.39
CA LEU A 287 17.59 -19.27 15.62
C LEU A 287 18.85 -19.38 16.50
N PRO A 288 19.38 -20.58 16.83
CA PRO A 288 20.68 -20.71 17.52
C PRO A 288 21.83 -20.08 16.74
N ALA A 289 21.85 -20.21 15.41
CA ALA A 289 22.87 -19.57 14.57
C ALA A 289 22.88 -18.05 14.72
N LEU A 290 21.71 -17.40 14.67
CA LEU A 290 21.57 -15.96 14.88
C LEU A 290 21.96 -15.55 16.31
N GLN A 291 21.62 -16.34 17.33
CA GLN A 291 22.01 -16.07 18.72
C GLN A 291 23.53 -16.14 18.90
N ILE A 292 24.17 -17.20 18.40
CA ILE A 292 25.63 -17.35 18.44
C ILE A 292 26.31 -16.20 17.71
N LEU A 293 25.81 -15.84 16.53
CA LEU A 293 26.38 -14.75 15.74
C LEU A 293 26.20 -13.39 16.43
N SER A 294 25.06 -13.16 17.09
CA SER A 294 24.82 -11.98 17.93
C SER A 294 25.89 -11.85 19.01
N VAL A 295 26.23 -12.95 19.69
CA VAL A 295 27.25 -12.97 20.75
C VAL A 295 28.66 -12.79 20.16
N ILE A 296 29.04 -13.53 19.12
CA ILE A 296 30.38 -13.44 18.50
C ILE A 296 30.63 -12.02 18.00
N VAL A 297 29.67 -11.44 17.29
CA VAL A 297 29.79 -10.08 16.74
C VAL A 297 29.72 -9.04 17.85
N GLY A 298 28.92 -9.25 18.89
CA GLY A 298 28.89 -8.40 20.08
C GLY A 298 30.25 -8.37 20.81
N VAL A 299 30.92 -9.52 20.94
CA VAL A 299 32.28 -9.61 21.49
C VAL A 299 33.30 -8.93 20.57
N ALA A 300 33.19 -9.13 19.25
CA ALA A 300 34.03 -8.46 18.28
C ALA A 300 33.84 -6.93 18.29
N ALA A 301 32.61 -6.46 18.46
CA ALA A 301 32.27 -5.05 18.65
C ALA A 301 32.92 -4.50 19.92
N LEU A 302 32.79 -5.21 21.05
CA LEU A 302 33.41 -4.83 22.31
C LEU A 302 34.95 -4.79 22.19
N ALA A 303 35.55 -5.79 21.54
CA ALA A 303 36.99 -5.81 21.27
C ALA A 303 37.41 -4.59 20.42
N CYS A 304 36.60 -4.19 19.42
CA CYS A 304 36.86 -2.99 18.63
C CYS A 304 36.76 -1.70 19.46
N LEU A 305 35.76 -1.61 20.34
CA LEU A 305 35.57 -0.47 21.25
C LEU A 305 36.73 -0.38 22.27
N LEU A 306 37.15 -1.50 22.87
CA LEU A 306 38.28 -1.56 23.80
C LEU A 306 39.63 -1.33 23.10
N ASN A 307 39.75 -1.74 21.83
CA ASN A 307 40.93 -1.47 21.02
C ASN A 307 41.11 0.03 20.69
N ALA A 308 40.14 0.90 20.99
CA ALA A 308 40.39 2.34 21.02
C ALA A 308 41.57 2.72 21.93
N PHE A 309 41.87 1.91 22.96
CA PHE A 309 43.01 2.07 23.86
C PHE A 309 44.31 1.45 23.34
N ALA A 310 44.25 0.28 22.68
CA ALA A 310 45.40 -0.42 22.10
C ALA A 310 45.82 0.11 20.71
N ARG A 311 44.92 0.85 20.04
CA ARG A 311 45.16 1.68 18.84
C ARG A 311 45.68 0.91 17.63
N THR A 312 45.22 -0.33 17.39
CA THR A 312 45.70 -1.17 16.26
C THR A 312 44.57 -1.47 15.26
N ILE A 313 44.77 -1.19 13.95
CA ILE A 313 43.72 -1.40 12.93
C ILE A 313 43.43 -2.89 12.64
N TRP A 314 44.39 -3.77 12.91
CA TRP A 314 44.27 -5.21 12.67
C TRP A 314 43.16 -5.88 13.47
N ILE A 315 42.81 -5.37 14.66
CA ILE A 315 41.68 -5.89 15.45
C ILE A 315 40.35 -5.60 14.76
N LEU A 316 40.19 -4.42 14.15
CA LEU A 316 39.01 -4.08 13.36
C LEU A 316 38.90 -4.96 12.10
N VAL A 317 40.01 -5.13 11.36
CA VAL A 317 40.04 -5.99 10.17
C VAL A 317 39.74 -7.44 10.56
N GLY A 318 40.37 -7.95 11.62
CA GLY A 318 40.13 -9.30 12.13
C GLY A 318 38.68 -9.51 12.57
N ALA A 319 38.07 -8.53 13.25
CA ALA A 319 36.67 -8.58 13.66
C ALA A 319 35.71 -8.64 12.47
N ILE A 320 35.94 -7.84 11.42
CA ILE A 320 35.11 -7.84 10.21
C ILE A 320 35.27 -9.16 9.44
N VAL A 321 36.50 -9.64 9.28
CA VAL A 321 36.77 -10.93 8.61
C VAL A 321 36.15 -12.08 9.38
N LEU A 322 36.29 -12.09 10.71
CA LEU A 322 35.67 -13.11 11.57
C LEU A 322 34.14 -13.08 11.45
N TRP A 323 33.54 -11.89 11.50
CA TRP A 323 32.10 -11.73 11.30
C TRP A 323 31.65 -12.28 9.94
N PHE A 324 32.33 -11.91 8.86
CA PHE A 324 32.00 -12.36 7.51
C PHE A 324 32.18 -13.88 7.33
N ALA A 325 33.26 -14.44 7.87
CA ALA A 325 33.49 -15.89 7.85
C ALA A 325 32.44 -16.64 8.68
N ALA A 326 32.12 -16.14 9.88
CA ALA A 326 31.14 -16.72 10.78
C ALA A 326 29.73 -16.66 10.17
N SER A 327 29.35 -15.57 9.52
CA SER A 327 28.02 -15.44 8.92
C SER A 327 27.81 -16.46 7.78
N ILE A 328 28.79 -16.66 6.90
CA ILE A 328 28.74 -17.67 5.83
C ILE A 328 28.57 -19.08 6.42
N LEU A 329 29.39 -19.42 7.42
CA LEU A 329 29.41 -20.77 7.99
C LEU A 329 28.14 -21.06 8.82
N VAL A 330 27.77 -20.13 9.70
CA VAL A 330 26.75 -20.34 10.73
C VAL A 330 25.34 -20.10 10.20
N VAL A 331 25.14 -19.17 9.26
CA VAL A 331 23.81 -18.87 8.68
C VAL A 331 23.57 -19.62 7.36
N GLY A 332 24.63 -19.88 6.58
CA GLY A 332 24.54 -20.57 5.30
C GLY A 332 24.68 -22.09 5.42
N VAL A 333 25.85 -22.55 5.89
CA VAL A 333 26.20 -23.98 5.85
C VAL A 333 25.42 -24.79 6.89
N TYR A 334 25.42 -24.36 8.15
CA TYR A 334 24.81 -25.14 9.24
C TYR A 334 23.29 -25.40 9.05
N PRO A 335 22.43 -24.40 8.75
CA PRO A 335 21.02 -24.66 8.48
C PRO A 335 20.80 -25.53 7.24
N GLY A 336 21.61 -25.37 6.20
CA GLY A 336 21.52 -26.19 4.98
C GLY A 336 21.80 -27.68 5.24
N LEU A 337 22.75 -27.99 6.14
CA LEU A 337 23.02 -29.35 6.56
C LEU A 337 21.84 -29.95 7.34
N ILE A 338 21.29 -29.22 8.31
CA ILE A 338 20.14 -29.68 9.08
C ILE A 338 18.93 -29.92 8.19
N GLU A 339 18.66 -29.00 7.25
CA GLU A 339 17.57 -29.14 6.30
C GLU A 339 17.74 -30.39 5.42
N SER A 340 18.94 -30.61 4.88
CA SER A 340 19.20 -31.70 3.94
C SER A 340 19.28 -33.08 4.59
N PHE A 341 19.88 -33.18 5.78
CA PHE A 341 20.18 -34.46 6.42
C PHE A 341 19.19 -34.87 7.52
N ILE A 342 18.43 -33.93 8.08
CA ILE A 342 17.49 -34.22 9.18
C ILE A 342 16.05 -33.94 8.76
N VAL A 343 15.77 -32.78 8.16
CA VAL A 343 14.39 -32.40 7.85
C VAL A 343 13.88 -33.09 6.61
N ARG A 344 14.55 -32.94 5.45
CA ARG A 344 14.06 -33.54 4.19
C ARG A 344 13.82 -35.05 4.25
N PRO A 345 14.65 -35.87 4.94
CA PRO A 345 14.39 -37.30 5.08
C PRO A 345 13.15 -37.65 5.92
N ASP A 346 12.73 -36.78 6.85
CA ASP A 346 11.63 -37.00 7.79
C ASP A 346 10.77 -35.73 7.95
N GLN A 347 10.41 -35.13 6.82
CA GLN A 347 9.88 -33.75 6.80
C GLN A 347 8.53 -33.67 7.50
N LEU A 348 7.63 -34.64 7.27
CA LEU A 348 6.31 -34.64 7.88
C LEU A 348 6.38 -34.67 9.41
N ASN A 349 7.15 -35.58 10.01
CA ASN A 349 7.22 -35.69 11.48
C ASN A 349 7.92 -34.48 12.11
N LYS A 350 8.95 -33.93 11.44
CA LYS A 350 9.68 -32.75 11.95
C LYS A 350 8.90 -31.45 11.80
N GLU A 351 8.12 -31.32 10.72
CA GLU A 351 7.37 -30.09 10.42
C GLU A 351 5.94 -30.06 11.01
N ARG A 352 5.38 -31.22 11.42
CA ARG A 352 4.02 -31.34 11.98
C ARG A 352 3.61 -30.24 12.98
N PRO A 353 4.37 -29.93 14.05
CA PRO A 353 3.98 -28.88 14.99
C PRO A 353 4.01 -27.48 14.39
N TYR A 354 4.85 -27.22 13.38
CA TYR A 354 4.95 -25.92 12.71
C TYR A 354 3.87 -25.75 11.65
N ILE A 355 3.49 -26.84 10.96
CA ILE A 355 2.31 -26.88 10.08
C ILE A 355 1.06 -26.56 10.89
N THR A 356 0.89 -27.15 12.07
CA THR A 356 -0.25 -26.86 12.97
C THR A 356 -0.33 -25.36 13.29
N ARG A 357 0.80 -24.74 13.68
CA ARG A 357 0.86 -23.30 13.96
C ARG A 357 0.52 -22.45 12.74
N ASN A 358 0.99 -22.84 11.56
CA ASN A 358 0.69 -22.15 10.30
C ASN A 358 -0.80 -22.25 9.96
N ILE A 359 -1.43 -23.42 10.13
CA ILE A 359 -2.87 -23.61 9.94
C ILE A 359 -3.66 -22.71 10.89
N GLU A 360 -3.36 -22.76 12.20
CA GLU A 360 -4.05 -21.97 13.22
C GLU A 360 -3.88 -20.47 12.99
N ALA A 361 -2.65 -20.01 12.74
CA ALA A 361 -2.34 -18.60 12.53
C ALA A 361 -2.99 -18.06 11.24
N THR A 362 -2.93 -18.82 10.14
CA THR A 362 -3.58 -18.41 8.88
C THR A 362 -5.09 -18.34 9.07
N ARG A 363 -5.70 -19.36 9.70
CA ARG A 363 -7.16 -19.32 9.95
C ARG A 363 -7.56 -18.13 10.82
N ALA A 364 -6.82 -17.87 11.90
CA ALA A 364 -7.07 -16.71 12.75
C ALA A 364 -6.87 -15.39 11.97
N ALA A 365 -5.78 -15.22 11.22
CA ALA A 365 -5.46 -13.99 10.52
C ALA A 365 -6.46 -13.62 9.41
N TYR A 366 -7.21 -14.59 8.87
CA TYR A 366 -8.26 -14.40 7.86
C TYR A 366 -9.70 -14.53 8.40
N SER A 367 -9.90 -14.65 9.72
CA SER A 367 -11.21 -14.88 10.36
C SER A 367 -11.92 -16.15 9.87
N LEU A 368 -11.15 -17.22 9.71
CA LEU A 368 -11.61 -18.55 9.28
C LEU A 368 -11.69 -19.55 10.45
N ASP A 369 -11.39 -19.12 11.66
CA ASP A 369 -11.43 -19.92 12.89
C ASP A 369 -12.85 -20.07 13.48
N THR A 370 -13.75 -19.12 13.23
CA THR A 370 -15.13 -19.11 13.75
C THR A 370 -16.18 -19.62 12.75
N VAL A 371 -15.76 -20.49 11.85
CA VAL A 371 -16.56 -20.91 10.71
C VAL A 371 -17.45 -22.10 11.05
N GLU A 372 -18.72 -22.04 10.66
CA GLU A 372 -19.66 -23.12 10.94
C GLU A 372 -19.70 -24.11 9.78
N GLU A 373 -19.19 -25.33 10.01
CA GLU A 373 -19.19 -26.40 9.03
C GLU A 373 -20.29 -27.43 9.34
N SER A 374 -21.03 -27.85 8.31
CA SER A 374 -21.99 -28.95 8.42
C SER A 374 -22.00 -29.82 7.17
N ILE A 375 -22.18 -31.13 7.36
CA ILE A 375 -22.42 -32.05 6.26
C ILE A 375 -23.86 -31.88 5.80
N PHE A 376 -24.05 -31.58 4.52
CA PHE A 376 -25.35 -31.53 3.87
C PHE A 376 -25.53 -32.77 2.99
N ASN A 377 -26.43 -33.65 3.43
CA ASN A 377 -26.84 -34.79 2.63
C ASN A 377 -27.88 -34.31 1.62
N VAL A 378 -27.46 -34.16 0.36
CA VAL A 378 -28.36 -33.81 -0.73
C VAL A 378 -29.46 -34.88 -0.81
N ALA A 379 -30.71 -34.47 -0.58
CA ALA A 379 -31.88 -35.32 -0.69
C ALA A 379 -32.07 -35.81 -2.13
N ASP A 380 -32.92 -36.81 -2.33
CA ASP A 380 -33.29 -37.28 -3.66
C ASP A 380 -33.87 -36.12 -4.50
N THR A 381 -33.77 -36.24 -5.83
CA THR A 381 -34.20 -35.21 -6.78
C THR A 381 -35.58 -34.67 -6.41
N PRO A 382 -35.75 -33.34 -6.25
CA PRO A 382 -37.01 -32.76 -5.82
C PRO A 382 -38.14 -33.18 -6.78
N THR A 383 -39.28 -33.53 -6.22
CA THR A 383 -40.46 -33.87 -7.03
C THR A 383 -40.91 -32.64 -7.82
N ALA A 384 -41.59 -32.87 -8.95
CA ALA A 384 -42.11 -31.76 -9.76
C ALA A 384 -43.08 -30.85 -8.98
N ALA A 385 -43.75 -31.38 -7.94
CA ALA A 385 -44.61 -30.61 -7.06
C ALA A 385 -43.82 -29.70 -6.10
N GLU A 386 -42.76 -30.22 -5.47
CA GLU A 386 -41.86 -29.44 -4.62
C GLU A 386 -41.13 -28.35 -5.42
N ALA A 387 -40.60 -28.71 -6.58
CA ALA A 387 -39.96 -27.76 -7.48
C ALA A 387 -40.92 -26.65 -7.92
N ARG A 388 -42.17 -26.96 -8.30
CA ARG A 388 -43.16 -25.93 -8.65
C ARG A 388 -43.60 -25.09 -7.46
N GLY A 389 -43.69 -25.67 -6.26
CA GLY A 389 -44.01 -24.94 -5.04
C GLY A 389 -42.97 -23.87 -4.73
N GLU A 390 -41.69 -24.27 -4.71
CA GLU A 390 -40.57 -23.37 -4.42
C GLU A 390 -40.29 -22.40 -5.57
N LEU A 391 -40.38 -22.84 -6.84
CA LEU A 391 -40.17 -22.01 -8.02
C LEU A 391 -41.41 -21.20 -8.44
N SER A 392 -42.53 -21.29 -7.72
CA SER A 392 -43.74 -20.51 -8.02
C SER A 392 -43.51 -19.00 -7.93
N ASN A 393 -42.51 -18.57 -7.14
CA ASN A 393 -42.06 -17.17 -7.06
C ASN A 393 -40.65 -17.01 -7.65
N THR A 394 -40.57 -16.97 -8.98
CA THR A 394 -39.32 -16.76 -9.71
C THR A 394 -38.69 -15.40 -9.49
N ALA A 395 -39.42 -14.39 -8.99
CA ALA A 395 -38.89 -13.05 -8.76
C ALA A 395 -37.68 -13.04 -7.80
N SER A 396 -37.56 -14.08 -6.98
CA SER A 396 -36.50 -14.26 -5.99
C SER A 396 -35.36 -15.18 -6.42
N VAL A 397 -35.53 -15.91 -7.53
CA VAL A 397 -34.48 -16.73 -8.15
C VAL A 397 -33.74 -15.84 -9.14
N ARG A 398 -32.42 -15.73 -9.01
CA ARG A 398 -31.62 -14.92 -9.94
C ARG A 398 -31.64 -15.58 -11.33
N LEU A 399 -32.38 -14.99 -12.25
CA LEU A 399 -32.41 -15.39 -13.67
C LEU A 399 -31.53 -14.49 -14.53
N TRP A 400 -31.29 -13.25 -14.07
CA TRP A 400 -30.44 -12.29 -14.79
C TRP A 400 -28.97 -12.45 -14.41
N ASP A 401 -28.09 -12.31 -15.41
CA ASP A 401 -26.67 -12.06 -15.19
C ASP A 401 -26.37 -10.57 -15.32
N TYR A 402 -25.49 -10.05 -14.47
CA TYR A 402 -25.21 -8.62 -14.37
C TYR A 402 -24.53 -8.07 -15.64
N ARG A 403 -23.71 -8.87 -16.34
CA ARG A 403 -22.94 -8.44 -17.51
C ARG A 403 -23.83 -8.12 -18.72
N PRO A 404 -24.74 -9.01 -19.18
CA PRO A 404 -25.68 -8.66 -20.24
C PRO A 404 -26.72 -7.64 -19.77
N LEU A 405 -27.12 -7.67 -18.49
CA LEU A 405 -28.10 -6.73 -17.95
C LEU A 405 -27.63 -5.29 -18.03
N LEU A 406 -26.34 -5.02 -17.79
CA LEU A 406 -25.75 -3.69 -17.95
C LEU A 406 -25.96 -3.14 -19.37
N THR A 407 -25.77 -3.97 -20.39
CA THR A 407 -26.02 -3.58 -21.80
C THR A 407 -27.48 -3.26 -22.04
N VAL A 408 -28.40 -4.02 -21.42
CA VAL A 408 -29.84 -3.79 -21.51
C VAL A 408 -30.23 -2.48 -20.82
N PHE A 409 -29.65 -2.15 -19.67
CA PHE A 409 -29.86 -0.86 -18.99
C PHE A 409 -29.40 0.31 -19.87
N ASP A 410 -28.19 0.23 -20.43
CA ASP A 410 -27.67 1.26 -21.34
C ASP A 410 -28.59 1.46 -22.57
N GLN A 411 -29.12 0.39 -23.15
CA GLN A 411 -30.00 0.48 -24.32
C GLN A 411 -31.41 0.98 -24.00
N LEU A 412 -32.02 0.51 -22.91
CA LEU A 412 -33.44 0.77 -22.61
C LEU A 412 -33.66 1.95 -21.67
N GLN A 413 -32.68 2.30 -20.84
CA GLN A 413 -32.87 3.21 -19.71
C GLN A 413 -31.82 4.32 -19.59
N ALA A 414 -30.84 4.42 -20.51
CA ALA A 414 -29.97 5.59 -20.57
C ALA A 414 -30.76 6.85 -20.98
N LEU A 415 -31.70 6.71 -21.93
CA LEU A 415 -32.67 7.73 -22.43
C LEU A 415 -32.08 9.00 -23.05
N ARG A 416 -30.81 9.30 -22.78
CA ARG A 416 -30.02 10.41 -23.32
C ARG A 416 -28.58 9.93 -23.52
N GLN A 417 -27.90 10.54 -24.49
CA GLN A 417 -26.55 10.13 -24.89
C GLN A 417 -25.49 10.31 -23.80
N GLN A 418 -25.61 11.36 -22.98
CA GLN A 418 -24.62 11.70 -21.95
C GLN A 418 -24.65 10.79 -20.72
N TYR A 419 -25.68 9.97 -20.56
CA TYR A 419 -25.81 9.06 -19.42
C TYR A 419 -25.29 7.67 -19.75
N THR A 420 -24.74 7.00 -18.74
CA THR A 420 -24.23 5.65 -18.82
C THR A 420 -24.47 4.93 -17.51
N PHE A 421 -24.52 3.61 -17.56
CA PHE A 421 -24.41 2.73 -16.40
C PHE A 421 -22.98 2.18 -16.33
N ASN A 422 -22.38 2.13 -15.14
CA ASN A 422 -21.00 1.66 -14.94
C ASN A 422 -20.96 0.18 -14.53
N ASP A 423 -21.82 -0.17 -13.58
CA ASP A 423 -21.87 -1.45 -12.88
C ASP A 423 -23.33 -1.87 -12.64
N VAL A 424 -23.55 -3.06 -12.07
CA VAL A 424 -24.88 -3.48 -11.60
C VAL A 424 -24.72 -4.14 -10.24
N ASP A 425 -25.28 -3.47 -9.24
CA ASP A 425 -25.32 -3.94 -7.87
C ASP A 425 -26.47 -4.87 -7.59
N ILE A 426 -26.29 -5.73 -6.58
CA ILE A 426 -27.35 -6.58 -6.04
C ILE A 426 -27.64 -6.17 -4.60
N ASP A 427 -28.92 -6.02 -4.30
CA ASP A 427 -29.41 -5.68 -2.96
C ASP A 427 -30.84 -6.22 -2.75
N ARG A 428 -31.48 -5.91 -1.63
CA ARG A 428 -32.85 -6.29 -1.30
C ARG A 428 -33.67 -5.10 -0.82
N TYR A 429 -34.91 -5.01 -1.29
CA TYR A 429 -35.86 -3.96 -0.91
C TYR A 429 -37.22 -4.56 -0.56
N GLN A 430 -37.96 -3.85 0.29
CA GLN A 430 -39.37 -4.15 0.53
C GLN A 430 -40.19 -3.54 -0.61
N ILE A 431 -40.64 -4.37 -1.55
CA ILE A 431 -41.47 -3.96 -2.70
C ILE A 431 -42.83 -4.61 -2.53
N GLY A 432 -43.89 -3.81 -2.43
CA GLY A 432 -45.24 -4.34 -2.19
C GLY A 432 -45.38 -5.14 -0.88
N GLY A 433 -44.57 -4.82 0.14
CA GLY A 433 -44.56 -5.51 1.44
C GLY A 433 -43.83 -6.85 1.48
N VAL A 434 -43.13 -7.22 0.41
CA VAL A 434 -42.32 -8.44 0.31
C VAL A 434 -40.86 -8.06 0.06
N GLU A 435 -39.96 -8.68 0.81
CA GLU A 435 -38.53 -8.56 0.57
C GLU A 435 -38.17 -9.19 -0.77
N THR A 436 -37.75 -8.34 -1.70
CA THR A 436 -37.45 -8.72 -3.08
C THR A 436 -35.98 -8.42 -3.35
N PRO A 437 -35.16 -9.43 -3.73
CA PRO A 437 -33.83 -9.18 -4.23
C PRO A 437 -33.90 -8.47 -5.58
N VAL A 438 -33.11 -7.41 -5.74
CA VAL A 438 -33.07 -6.57 -6.92
C VAL A 438 -31.64 -6.44 -7.45
N MET A 439 -31.55 -6.14 -8.73
CA MET A 439 -30.38 -5.59 -9.39
C MET A 439 -30.62 -4.12 -9.66
N LEU A 440 -29.67 -3.26 -9.33
CA LEU A 440 -29.77 -1.83 -9.54
C LEU A 440 -28.48 -1.23 -10.10
N SER A 441 -28.61 -0.09 -10.78
CA SER A 441 -27.45 0.63 -11.33
C SER A 441 -27.70 2.13 -11.34
N ALA A 442 -26.66 2.90 -11.04
CA ALA A 442 -26.68 4.36 -11.06
C ALA A 442 -26.64 4.87 -12.51
N ARG A 443 -27.56 5.80 -12.84
CA ARG A 443 -27.50 6.51 -14.12
C ARG A 443 -26.55 7.69 -14.00
N GLU A 444 -25.27 7.49 -14.32
CA GLU A 444 -24.22 8.48 -14.16
C GLU A 444 -23.95 9.31 -15.42
N LEU A 445 -23.37 10.50 -15.22
CA LEU A 445 -22.98 11.39 -16.31
C LEU A 445 -21.59 11.03 -16.82
N SER A 446 -21.50 10.67 -18.11
CA SER A 446 -20.24 10.46 -18.81
C SER A 446 -19.89 11.69 -19.64
N THR A 447 -18.92 12.48 -19.20
CA THR A 447 -18.49 13.69 -19.91
C THR A 447 -17.99 13.41 -21.32
N SER A 448 -17.37 12.25 -21.57
CA SER A 448 -16.92 11.82 -22.90
C SER A 448 -18.04 11.62 -23.93
N ARG A 449 -19.30 11.42 -23.47
CA ARG A 449 -20.47 11.20 -24.32
C ARG A 449 -21.28 12.48 -24.57
N LEU A 450 -20.79 13.64 -24.11
CA LEU A 450 -21.45 14.92 -24.36
C LEU A 450 -21.44 15.25 -25.87
N PRO A 451 -22.57 15.74 -26.43
CA PRO A 451 -22.64 16.11 -27.85
C PRO A 451 -21.63 17.20 -28.26
N GLN A 452 -21.31 18.10 -27.33
CA GLN A 452 -20.35 19.19 -27.52
C GLN A 452 -19.47 19.30 -26.26
N GLN A 453 -18.16 19.14 -26.45
CA GLN A 453 -17.15 19.06 -25.38
C GLN A 453 -16.61 20.43 -24.95
N THR A 454 -17.47 21.47 -24.95
CA THR A 454 -17.05 22.81 -24.53
C THR A 454 -16.82 22.84 -23.01
N TRP A 455 -15.96 23.76 -22.56
CA TRP A 455 -15.71 23.95 -21.12
C TRP A 455 -16.99 24.21 -20.33
N VAL A 456 -17.88 25.06 -20.88
CA VAL A 456 -19.19 25.35 -20.28
C VAL A 456 -20.04 24.09 -20.13
N ASN A 457 -20.11 23.24 -21.16
CA ASN A 457 -20.88 22.00 -21.09
C ASN A 457 -20.30 21.00 -20.09
N ARG A 458 -18.98 20.83 -20.08
CA ARG A 458 -18.30 19.86 -19.21
C ARG A 458 -18.32 20.24 -17.73
N HIS A 459 -18.27 21.55 -17.43
CA HIS A 459 -18.03 22.01 -16.07
C HIS A 459 -19.18 22.82 -15.45
N LEU A 460 -20.08 23.40 -16.25
CA LEU A 460 -21.14 24.29 -15.74
C LEU A 460 -22.56 23.78 -16.00
N VAL A 461 -22.82 23.17 -17.16
CA VAL A 461 -24.17 22.77 -17.57
C VAL A 461 -24.46 21.31 -17.23
N PHE A 462 -23.64 20.38 -17.74
CA PHE A 462 -23.79 18.95 -17.44
C PHE A 462 -22.95 18.61 -16.23
N THR A 463 -23.56 18.67 -15.05
CA THR A 463 -22.84 18.53 -13.78
C THR A 463 -23.10 17.22 -13.05
N HIS A 464 -24.23 16.56 -13.30
CA HIS A 464 -24.71 15.42 -12.50
C HIS A 464 -25.38 14.32 -13.35
N GLY A 465 -25.36 13.09 -12.82
CA GLY A 465 -26.19 11.96 -13.25
C GLY A 465 -27.63 12.06 -12.74
N SER A 466 -28.51 11.13 -13.13
CA SER A 466 -29.96 11.23 -12.88
C SER A 466 -30.62 9.90 -12.53
N GLY A 467 -30.67 9.59 -11.25
CA GLY A 467 -31.44 8.49 -10.67
C GLY A 467 -30.74 7.14 -10.78
N ALA A 468 -31.52 6.09 -10.58
CA ALA A 468 -31.09 4.71 -10.72
C ALA A 468 -32.17 3.90 -11.46
N VAL A 469 -31.77 2.78 -12.01
CA VAL A 469 -32.66 1.77 -12.58
C VAL A 469 -32.65 0.57 -11.65
N VAL A 470 -33.82 0.01 -11.36
CA VAL A 470 -33.96 -1.15 -10.47
C VAL A 470 -34.79 -2.21 -11.17
N THR A 471 -34.34 -3.46 -11.17
CA THR A 471 -35.09 -4.63 -11.66
C THR A 471 -35.06 -5.73 -10.61
N ALA A 472 -36.14 -6.50 -10.48
CA ALA A 472 -36.06 -7.72 -9.66
C ALA A 472 -35.14 -8.74 -10.36
N VAL A 473 -34.39 -9.53 -9.57
CA VAL A 473 -33.35 -10.45 -10.08
C VAL A 473 -33.89 -11.60 -10.93
N GLY A 474 -35.19 -11.92 -10.79
CA GLY A 474 -35.83 -13.03 -11.50
C GLY A 474 -37.14 -12.70 -12.21
N ALA A 475 -37.53 -11.42 -12.23
CA ALA A 475 -38.76 -11.02 -12.91
C ALA A 475 -38.50 -10.78 -14.40
N VAL A 476 -39.24 -11.50 -15.24
CA VAL A 476 -39.21 -11.38 -16.70
C VAL A 476 -40.48 -10.68 -17.16
N GLY A 477 -40.32 -9.55 -17.83
CA GLY A 477 -41.38 -8.78 -18.45
C GLY A 477 -41.78 -9.32 -19.83
N ALA A 478 -42.58 -8.53 -20.55
CA ALA A 478 -42.96 -8.84 -21.92
C ALA A 478 -41.73 -8.97 -22.84
N GLU A 479 -41.80 -9.86 -23.83
CA GLU A 479 -40.73 -10.10 -24.82
C GLU A 479 -39.39 -10.57 -24.22
N GLY A 480 -39.37 -11.07 -22.98
CA GLY A 480 -38.15 -11.55 -22.34
C GLY A 480 -37.23 -10.42 -21.84
N ARG A 481 -37.76 -9.22 -21.60
CA ARG A 481 -36.99 -8.08 -21.03
C ARG A 481 -37.03 -8.10 -19.49
N PRO A 482 -36.08 -7.44 -18.80
CA PRO A 482 -36.16 -7.27 -17.36
C PRO A 482 -37.40 -6.46 -16.96
N SER A 483 -38.03 -6.84 -15.84
CA SER A 483 -39.15 -6.10 -15.26
C SER A 483 -38.65 -5.01 -14.31
N PHE A 484 -38.70 -3.76 -14.75
CA PHE A 484 -38.21 -2.63 -13.97
C PHE A 484 -39.15 -2.25 -12.82
N ALA A 485 -38.60 -2.24 -11.61
CA ALA A 485 -39.22 -1.69 -10.40
C ALA A 485 -39.02 -0.17 -10.30
N VAL A 486 -37.87 0.36 -10.75
CA VAL A 486 -37.62 1.80 -10.94
C VAL A 486 -37.11 2.02 -12.36
N ARG A 487 -37.71 2.98 -13.07
CA ARG A 487 -37.41 3.29 -14.48
C ARG A 487 -37.62 4.76 -14.83
N ASP A 488 -37.24 5.11 -16.05
CA ASP A 488 -37.49 6.39 -16.71
C ASP A 488 -36.70 7.57 -16.11
N MET A 489 -36.92 8.77 -16.67
CA MET A 489 -36.33 10.03 -16.24
C MET A 489 -37.42 11.12 -16.37
N PRO A 490 -37.92 11.71 -15.28
CA PRO A 490 -37.58 11.46 -13.86
C PRO A 490 -37.84 10.00 -13.44
N PRO A 491 -37.10 9.45 -12.45
CA PRO A 491 -37.27 8.07 -12.01
C PRO A 491 -38.65 7.86 -11.38
N GLN A 492 -39.32 6.78 -11.80
CA GLN A 492 -40.64 6.36 -11.33
C GLN A 492 -40.58 4.93 -10.81
N GLY A 493 -41.28 4.65 -9.71
CA GLY A 493 -41.41 3.31 -9.15
C GLY A 493 -41.04 3.21 -7.68
N GLU A 494 -40.76 1.98 -7.22
CA GLU A 494 -40.35 1.68 -5.84
C GLU A 494 -39.00 0.94 -5.83
N PRO A 495 -38.05 1.30 -4.95
CA PRO A 495 -38.11 2.37 -3.94
C PRO A 495 -38.16 3.79 -4.54
N LYS A 496 -38.80 4.72 -3.82
CA LYS A 496 -38.95 6.12 -4.29
C LYS A 496 -37.62 6.88 -4.22
N ILE A 497 -37.33 7.63 -5.27
CA ILE A 497 -36.16 8.51 -5.36
C ILE A 497 -36.66 9.97 -5.46
N GLU A 498 -36.52 10.73 -4.39
CA GLU A 498 -36.92 12.14 -4.32
C GLU A 498 -35.78 13.07 -4.77
N GLN A 499 -34.53 12.71 -4.45
CA GLN A 499 -33.33 13.38 -4.93
C GLN A 499 -32.55 12.45 -5.87
N PRO A 500 -32.78 12.53 -7.20
CA PRO A 500 -32.13 11.63 -8.15
C PRO A 500 -30.75 12.13 -8.62
N ARG A 501 -30.34 13.36 -8.29
CA ARG A 501 -29.13 13.96 -8.87
C ARG A 501 -27.87 13.33 -8.27
N ILE A 502 -26.98 12.83 -9.12
CA ILE A 502 -25.72 12.18 -8.74
C ILE A 502 -24.55 13.11 -9.12
N TYR A 503 -24.04 13.87 -8.15
CA TYR A 503 -22.83 14.69 -8.32
C TYR A 503 -21.56 13.89 -8.03
N TYR A 504 -21.65 12.86 -7.19
CA TYR A 504 -20.57 11.99 -6.77
C TYR A 504 -20.94 10.54 -7.13
N GLY A 505 -20.13 9.91 -7.96
CA GLY A 505 -20.37 8.56 -8.51
C GLY A 505 -19.08 7.91 -9.01
N GLU A 506 -19.16 6.72 -9.57
CA GLU A 506 -18.02 5.90 -9.95
C GLU A 506 -17.30 6.36 -11.22
N VAL A 507 -18.01 7.04 -12.14
CA VAL A 507 -17.45 7.54 -13.41
C VAL A 507 -17.25 9.06 -13.43
N THR A 508 -17.57 9.74 -12.33
CA THR A 508 -17.43 11.20 -12.17
C THR A 508 -15.98 11.66 -11.98
N THR A 509 -15.18 11.65 -13.04
CA THR A 509 -13.75 12.01 -12.99
C THR A 509 -13.48 13.51 -13.16
N ASP A 510 -14.27 14.19 -14.00
CA ASP A 510 -14.12 15.62 -14.25
C ASP A 510 -14.61 16.49 -13.08
N TYR A 511 -13.92 17.60 -12.83
CA TYR A 511 -14.39 18.61 -11.88
C TYR A 511 -15.63 19.35 -12.43
N VAL A 512 -16.50 19.86 -11.57
CA VAL A 512 -17.62 20.74 -11.97
C VAL A 512 -17.70 21.96 -11.06
N ILE A 513 -18.25 23.05 -11.58
CA ILE A 513 -18.47 24.28 -10.83
C ILE A 513 -19.97 24.51 -10.73
N VAL A 514 -20.47 24.53 -9.50
CA VAL A 514 -21.88 24.73 -9.18
C VAL A 514 -22.12 26.13 -8.59
N GLY A 515 -23.37 26.57 -8.59
CA GLY A 515 -23.71 27.93 -8.13
C GLY A 515 -23.15 29.01 -9.07
N THR A 516 -23.17 28.77 -10.38
CA THR A 516 -22.70 29.72 -11.39
C THR A 516 -23.85 30.58 -11.94
N SER A 517 -23.56 31.49 -12.88
CA SER A 517 -24.60 32.19 -13.63
C SER A 517 -25.28 31.34 -14.71
N GLN A 518 -24.71 30.19 -15.08
CA GLN A 518 -25.40 29.19 -15.89
C GLN A 518 -26.20 28.26 -15.00
N ASP A 519 -27.45 27.98 -15.40
CA ASP A 519 -28.22 26.91 -14.76
C ASP A 519 -27.71 25.55 -15.24
N GLU A 520 -27.81 24.57 -14.36
CA GLU A 520 -27.39 23.19 -14.63
C GLU A 520 -28.51 22.48 -15.40
N PHE A 521 -28.15 21.63 -16.35
CA PHE A 521 -29.11 20.81 -17.07
C PHE A 521 -29.73 19.78 -16.14
N ASP A 522 -31.06 19.68 -16.13
CA ASP A 522 -31.82 18.73 -15.33
C ASP A 522 -33.04 18.27 -16.11
N GLU A 523 -33.51 17.06 -15.87
CA GLU A 523 -34.71 16.51 -16.51
C GLU A 523 -35.78 16.14 -15.46
N THR A 524 -35.63 16.64 -14.22
CA THR A 524 -36.61 16.47 -13.14
C THR A 524 -37.65 17.59 -13.10
N GLY A 525 -38.63 17.54 -14.00
CA GLY A 525 -39.80 18.45 -13.99
C GLY A 525 -39.51 19.91 -14.38
N ASN A 526 -38.27 20.37 -14.17
CA ASN A 526 -37.67 21.57 -14.75
C ASN A 526 -36.51 21.13 -15.65
N VAL A 527 -36.37 21.78 -16.82
CA VAL A 527 -35.25 21.55 -17.76
C VAL A 527 -33.90 21.99 -17.17
N THR A 528 -33.94 22.74 -16.06
CA THR A 528 -32.76 23.26 -15.38
C THR A 528 -32.88 23.20 -13.86
N THR A 529 -31.74 23.20 -13.19
CA THR A 529 -31.63 23.19 -11.73
C THR A 529 -30.44 24.00 -11.24
N ARG A 530 -30.39 24.21 -9.92
CA ARG A 530 -29.25 24.79 -9.22
C ARG A 530 -28.92 23.93 -8.00
N PHE A 531 -27.65 23.55 -7.89
CA PHE A 531 -27.14 22.84 -6.73
C PHE A 531 -27.39 23.64 -5.44
N SER A 532 -27.98 22.98 -4.45
CA SER A 532 -28.26 23.55 -3.13
C SER A 532 -27.54 22.80 -2.00
N GLY A 533 -26.70 21.83 -2.37
CA GLY A 533 -25.93 21.03 -1.45
C GLY A 533 -24.76 21.77 -0.80
N ARG A 534 -24.14 21.12 0.19
CA ARG A 534 -23.01 21.69 0.96
C ARG A 534 -21.64 21.31 0.41
N GLY A 535 -21.59 20.36 -0.52
CA GLY A 535 -20.36 19.83 -1.10
C GLY A 535 -19.48 20.86 -1.81
N GLY A 536 -18.20 20.53 -1.95
CA GLY A 536 -17.22 21.31 -2.72
C GLY A 536 -16.44 22.35 -1.94
N VAL A 537 -15.55 23.04 -2.65
CA VAL A 537 -14.70 24.13 -2.12
C VAL A 537 -15.12 25.45 -2.77
N GLY A 538 -15.17 26.54 -2.01
CA GLY A 538 -15.47 27.86 -2.55
C GLY A 538 -14.41 28.30 -3.57
N VAL A 539 -14.85 28.83 -4.72
CA VAL A 539 -13.98 29.38 -5.77
C VAL A 539 -14.37 30.80 -6.16
N GLY A 540 -15.09 31.47 -5.27
CA GLY A 540 -15.51 32.86 -5.46
C GLY A 540 -14.37 33.87 -5.37
N ALA A 541 -13.38 33.62 -4.52
CA ALA A 541 -12.27 34.54 -4.29
C ALA A 541 -11.15 34.38 -5.34
N LEU A 542 -10.48 35.48 -5.68
CA LEU A 542 -9.38 35.47 -6.66
C LEU A 542 -8.24 34.53 -6.27
N TRP A 543 -7.91 34.45 -4.97
CA TRP A 543 -6.86 33.55 -4.48
C TRP A 543 -7.21 32.07 -4.69
N ASP A 544 -8.44 31.67 -4.40
CA ASP A 544 -8.91 30.29 -4.61
C ASP A 544 -8.90 29.96 -6.11
N ARG A 545 -9.31 30.89 -6.97
CA ARG A 545 -9.24 30.72 -8.43
C ARG A 545 -7.81 30.51 -8.92
N ILE A 546 -6.85 31.30 -8.45
CA ILE A 546 -5.43 31.14 -8.81
C ILE A 546 -4.93 29.73 -8.42
N LEU A 547 -5.24 29.28 -7.20
CA LEU A 547 -4.83 27.96 -6.72
C LEU A 547 -5.43 26.85 -7.59
N PHE A 548 -6.74 26.88 -7.84
CA PHE A 548 -7.42 25.85 -8.61
C PHE A 548 -7.07 25.90 -10.11
N THR A 549 -6.80 27.07 -10.66
CA THR A 549 -6.24 27.21 -12.02
C THR A 549 -4.89 26.49 -12.14
N ILE A 550 -3.98 26.64 -11.16
CA ILE A 550 -2.69 25.94 -11.18
C ILE A 550 -2.89 24.43 -10.94
N ARG A 551 -3.79 24.05 -10.02
CA ARG A 551 -4.08 22.65 -9.67
C ARG A 551 -4.66 21.85 -10.83
N LEU A 552 -5.62 22.44 -11.55
CA LEU A 552 -6.38 21.79 -12.63
C LEU A 552 -5.78 22.05 -14.01
N GLY A 553 -4.81 22.97 -14.12
CA GLY A 553 -4.20 23.35 -15.39
C GLY A 553 -5.13 24.16 -16.31
N ASP A 554 -6.19 24.76 -15.78
CA ASP A 554 -7.23 25.46 -16.56
C ASP A 554 -7.14 26.99 -16.40
N PHE A 555 -6.18 27.58 -17.12
CA PHE A 555 -5.80 28.99 -16.95
C PHE A 555 -6.77 30.03 -17.52
N PRO A 556 -7.35 29.92 -18.74
CA PRO A 556 -8.26 30.96 -19.21
C PRO A 556 -9.63 30.86 -18.54
N ASN A 557 -10.15 29.65 -18.28
CA ASN A 557 -11.55 29.52 -17.90
C ASN A 557 -11.78 29.76 -16.41
N LEU A 558 -11.01 29.13 -15.52
CA LEU A 558 -11.25 29.23 -14.07
C LEU A 558 -10.87 30.61 -13.49
N LEU A 559 -9.86 31.27 -14.07
CA LEU A 559 -9.38 32.55 -13.57
C LEU A 559 -10.19 33.73 -14.12
N VAL A 560 -10.55 33.71 -15.41
CA VAL A 560 -11.10 34.88 -16.14
C VAL A 560 -12.61 34.79 -16.37
N SER A 561 -13.23 33.61 -16.25
CA SER A 561 -14.65 33.47 -16.57
C SER A 561 -15.55 34.30 -15.64
N ASN A 562 -16.39 35.13 -16.28
CA ASN A 562 -17.45 35.88 -15.61
C ASN A 562 -18.63 35.00 -15.16
N GLN A 563 -18.61 33.69 -15.49
CA GLN A 563 -19.67 32.77 -15.07
C GLN A 563 -19.56 32.38 -13.59
N ILE A 564 -18.35 32.47 -13.02
CA ILE A 564 -18.06 32.09 -11.65
C ILE A 564 -18.39 33.27 -10.73
N ARG A 565 -19.32 33.03 -9.80
CA ARG A 565 -19.81 33.99 -8.81
C ARG A 565 -19.07 33.84 -7.48
N SER A 566 -19.35 34.72 -6.52
CA SER A 566 -18.78 34.67 -5.17
C SER A 566 -19.24 33.46 -4.36
N ASP A 567 -20.44 32.94 -4.64
CA ASP A 567 -21.07 31.76 -4.03
C ASP A 567 -20.79 30.46 -4.80
N SER A 568 -20.04 30.51 -5.90
CA SER A 568 -19.72 29.33 -6.69
C SER A 568 -18.79 28.37 -5.95
N ARG A 569 -19.05 27.07 -6.12
CA ARG A 569 -18.29 25.98 -5.50
C ARG A 569 -17.74 25.04 -6.56
N LEU A 570 -16.50 24.60 -6.35
CA LEU A 570 -15.84 23.60 -7.16
C LEU A 570 -16.02 22.23 -6.51
N LEU A 571 -16.65 21.31 -7.23
CA LEU A 571 -16.72 19.90 -6.87
C LEU A 571 -15.60 19.17 -7.61
N PHE A 572 -14.61 18.68 -6.86
CA PHE A 572 -13.52 17.84 -7.35
C PHE A 572 -13.28 16.68 -6.38
N HIS A 573 -12.51 15.67 -6.80
CA HIS A 573 -12.49 14.34 -6.16
C HIS A 573 -13.91 13.78 -6.03
N ARG A 574 -14.60 13.72 -7.17
CA ARG A 574 -16.00 13.29 -7.25
C ARG A 574 -16.13 11.77 -7.31
N ARG A 575 -15.14 11.11 -7.90
CA ARG A 575 -15.05 9.66 -7.95
C ARG A 575 -14.96 9.05 -6.54
N ILE A 576 -15.88 8.13 -6.25
CA ILE A 576 -16.07 7.54 -4.92
C ILE A 576 -14.78 6.87 -4.41
N SER A 577 -14.21 5.96 -5.19
CA SER A 577 -13.00 5.21 -4.81
C SER A 577 -11.78 6.10 -4.55
N GLU A 578 -11.49 7.05 -5.45
CA GLU A 578 -10.36 7.98 -5.30
C GLU A 578 -10.50 8.89 -4.09
N ARG A 579 -11.70 9.42 -3.83
CA ARG A 579 -11.99 10.24 -2.65
C ARG A 579 -11.76 9.48 -1.35
N GLN A 580 -12.26 8.25 -1.29
CA GLN A 580 -12.13 7.39 -0.10
C GLN A 580 -10.66 7.10 0.21
N GLN A 581 -9.90 6.71 -0.81
CA GLN A 581 -8.46 6.45 -0.71
C GLN A 581 -7.67 7.71 -0.33
N LEU A 582 -8.05 8.89 -0.84
CA LEU A 582 -7.40 10.15 -0.49
C LEU A 582 -7.58 10.51 0.99
N ILE A 583 -8.77 10.28 1.54
CA ILE A 583 -9.11 10.61 2.94
C ILE A 583 -8.44 9.66 3.91
N ALA A 584 -8.51 8.36 3.65
CA ALA A 584 -7.96 7.33 4.53
C ALA A 584 -7.13 6.32 3.72
N PRO A 585 -5.90 6.69 3.29
CA PRO A 585 -5.04 5.86 2.46
C PRO A 585 -4.45 4.64 3.18
N PHE A 586 -4.61 4.58 4.50
CA PHE A 586 -4.13 3.49 5.37
C PHE A 586 -5.14 2.33 5.50
N LEU A 587 -6.33 2.46 4.88
CA LEU A 587 -7.30 1.38 4.72
C LEU A 587 -7.19 0.83 3.29
N ALA A 588 -7.37 -0.47 3.13
CA ALA A 588 -7.68 -1.05 1.83
C ALA A 588 -9.18 -0.94 1.57
N TYR A 589 -9.60 -0.82 0.32
CA TYR A 589 -11.00 -0.67 -0.05
C TYR A 589 -11.42 -1.83 -0.95
N ASP A 590 -12.71 -2.15 -0.94
CA ASP A 590 -13.28 -2.96 -2.00
C ASP A 590 -13.24 -2.18 -3.33
N GLY A 591 -13.13 -2.93 -4.42
CA GLY A 591 -13.04 -2.38 -5.77
C GLY A 591 -14.38 -1.92 -6.33
N ASP A 592 -15.49 -2.30 -5.69
CA ASP A 592 -16.86 -2.16 -6.17
C ASP A 592 -17.78 -1.51 -5.11
N PRO A 593 -17.79 -0.17 -5.00
CA PRO A 593 -18.68 0.55 -4.10
C PRO A 593 -20.12 0.46 -4.62
N TYR A 594 -21.08 0.17 -3.74
CA TYR A 594 -22.44 -0.13 -4.16
C TYR A 594 -23.47 0.96 -3.87
N LEU A 595 -24.44 1.09 -4.75
CA LEU A 595 -25.53 2.04 -4.65
C LEU A 595 -26.63 1.52 -3.72
N VAL A 596 -27.13 2.41 -2.88
CA VAL A 596 -28.27 2.18 -1.99
C VAL A 596 -29.26 3.34 -2.11
N ILE A 597 -30.54 3.01 -2.29
CA ILE A 597 -31.64 3.97 -2.31
C ILE A 597 -32.29 3.99 -0.92
N ALA A 598 -32.00 5.01 -0.13
CA ALA A 598 -32.51 5.12 1.23
C ALA A 598 -33.03 6.53 1.53
N ASP A 599 -34.18 6.62 2.18
CA ASP A 599 -34.82 7.88 2.59
C ASP A 599 -35.00 8.88 1.43
N GLY A 600 -35.38 8.38 0.25
CA GLY A 600 -35.56 9.20 -0.96
C GLY A 600 -34.27 9.68 -1.62
N LYS A 601 -33.10 9.25 -1.13
CA LYS A 601 -31.78 9.66 -1.62
C LYS A 601 -30.94 8.47 -2.10
N LEU A 602 -29.88 8.79 -2.83
CA LEU A 602 -28.88 7.86 -3.33
C LEU A 602 -27.62 7.94 -2.48
N TRP A 603 -27.14 6.78 -2.02
CA TRP A 603 -25.96 6.63 -1.18
C TRP A 603 -25.03 5.59 -1.78
N TRP A 604 -23.73 5.84 -1.71
CA TRP A 604 -22.71 4.84 -2.01
C TRP A 604 -22.20 4.25 -0.72
N ILE A 605 -22.23 2.93 -0.58
CA ILE A 605 -21.59 2.21 0.51
C ILE A 605 -20.37 1.47 -0.06
N ASN A 606 -19.22 1.63 0.56
CA ASN A 606 -18.02 0.84 0.24
C ASN A 606 -17.48 0.15 1.50
N ASP A 607 -17.01 -1.08 1.31
CA ASP A 607 -16.31 -1.84 2.34
C ASP A 607 -14.85 -1.41 2.40
N ALA A 608 -14.35 -1.19 3.62
CA ALA A 608 -12.96 -0.86 3.87
C ALA A 608 -12.34 -1.83 4.89
N TYR A 609 -11.17 -2.32 4.52
CA TYR A 609 -10.44 -3.38 5.20
C TYR A 609 -9.22 -2.82 5.92
N THR A 610 -8.98 -3.32 7.13
CA THR A 610 -7.64 -3.25 7.72
C THR A 610 -6.86 -4.46 7.28
N THR A 611 -5.66 -4.23 6.76
CA THR A 611 -4.77 -5.27 6.26
C THR A 611 -3.40 -5.22 6.96
N GLY A 612 -2.65 -6.30 6.85
CA GLY A 612 -1.27 -6.38 7.29
C GLY A 612 -0.53 -7.53 6.62
N ASP A 613 0.79 -7.47 6.71
CA ASP A 613 1.75 -8.45 6.19
C ASP A 613 2.66 -9.03 7.30
N HIS A 614 2.45 -8.60 8.56
CA HIS A 614 3.26 -8.97 9.72
C HIS A 614 2.50 -9.83 10.74
N TYR A 615 1.57 -10.71 10.30
CA TYR A 615 0.97 -11.73 11.16
C TYR A 615 1.84 -13.01 11.20
N PRO A 616 2.49 -13.35 12.34
CA PRO A 616 3.41 -14.50 12.41
C PRO A 616 2.76 -15.81 11.99
N TYR A 617 3.48 -16.66 11.25
CA TYR A 617 3.00 -17.96 10.73
C TYR A 617 1.83 -17.91 9.75
N SER A 618 1.22 -16.75 9.51
CA SER A 618 0.12 -16.64 8.54
C SER A 618 0.65 -16.64 7.11
N GLU A 619 0.06 -17.47 6.27
CA GLU A 619 0.35 -17.56 4.84
C GLU A 619 -0.03 -16.28 4.10
N SER A 620 0.82 -15.87 3.17
CA SER A 620 0.53 -14.71 2.32
C SER A 620 -0.46 -15.09 1.22
N PHE A 621 -1.47 -14.25 0.99
CA PHE A 621 -2.49 -14.49 -0.03
C PHE A 621 -1.89 -14.72 -1.43
N ALA A 622 -0.85 -13.97 -1.81
CA ALA A 622 -0.20 -14.15 -3.10
C ALA A 622 0.62 -15.44 -3.21
N ALA A 623 1.12 -15.98 -2.09
CA ALA A 623 1.87 -17.24 -2.09
C ALA A 623 0.98 -18.45 -2.42
N LEU A 624 -0.33 -18.35 -2.16
CA LEU A 624 -1.32 -19.35 -2.54
C LEU A 624 -1.68 -19.36 -4.02
N GLY A 625 -1.08 -18.50 -4.84
CA GLY A 625 -1.43 -18.35 -6.25
C GLY A 625 -2.80 -17.71 -6.46
N GLY A 626 -3.29 -16.97 -5.46
CA GLY A 626 -4.53 -16.20 -5.57
C GLY A 626 -4.48 -15.27 -6.79
N SER A 627 -5.56 -15.28 -7.58
CA SER A 627 -5.72 -14.35 -8.70
C SER A 627 -5.89 -12.93 -8.18
N SER A 628 -5.77 -11.93 -9.06
CA SER A 628 -6.07 -10.53 -8.70
C SER A 628 -7.50 -10.44 -8.13
N THR A 629 -7.62 -10.32 -6.81
CA THR A 629 -8.88 -10.02 -6.12
C THR A 629 -9.24 -8.55 -6.27
N ARG A 630 -10.49 -8.20 -6.00
CA ARG A 630 -10.95 -6.80 -5.94
C ARG A 630 -10.23 -5.95 -4.86
N VAL A 631 -9.53 -6.60 -3.93
CA VAL A 631 -8.67 -5.95 -2.92
C VAL A 631 -7.25 -5.78 -3.46
N ALA A 632 -6.77 -4.54 -3.56
CA ALA A 632 -5.50 -4.15 -4.22
C ALA A 632 -4.19 -4.50 -3.47
N ALA A 633 -4.17 -5.51 -2.58
CA ALA A 633 -3.02 -5.82 -1.74
C ALA A 633 -2.43 -7.21 -2.03
N SER A 634 -1.41 -7.27 -2.89
CA SER A 634 -0.76 -8.51 -3.33
C SER A 634 0.16 -9.18 -2.29
N ARG A 635 0.28 -8.67 -1.06
CA ARG A 635 1.18 -9.26 -0.04
C ARG A 635 0.59 -9.30 1.37
N LEU A 636 -0.74 -9.35 1.48
CA LEU A 636 -1.39 -9.41 2.79
C LEU A 636 -1.35 -10.84 3.37
N ASN A 637 -1.14 -10.95 4.67
CA ASN A 637 -1.34 -12.16 5.49
C ASN A 637 -2.32 -11.94 6.66
N TYR A 638 -3.00 -10.78 6.68
CA TYR A 638 -4.05 -10.41 7.62
C TYR A 638 -5.06 -9.50 6.93
N ILE A 639 -6.35 -9.74 7.19
CA ILE A 639 -7.44 -8.88 6.70
C ILE A 639 -8.65 -8.92 7.64
N ARG A 640 -9.29 -7.78 7.87
CA ARG A 640 -10.59 -7.65 8.56
C ARG A 640 -11.48 -6.66 7.83
N ASN A 641 -12.78 -6.92 7.81
CA ASN A 641 -13.80 -5.98 7.38
C ASN A 641 -14.13 -5.02 8.53
N SER A 642 -13.29 -4.02 8.74
CA SER A 642 -13.35 -3.20 9.94
C SER A 642 -14.21 -1.94 9.78
N VAL A 643 -14.41 -1.45 8.55
CA VAL A 643 -15.05 -0.15 8.31
C VAL A 643 -16.03 -0.20 7.14
N LYS A 644 -17.16 0.48 7.30
CA LYS A 644 -18.13 0.79 6.23
C LYS A 644 -18.03 2.28 5.90
N VAL A 645 -17.86 2.61 4.64
CA VAL A 645 -17.75 4.00 4.17
C VAL A 645 -18.99 4.37 3.40
N VAL A 646 -19.69 5.41 3.87
CA VAL A 646 -20.94 5.87 3.27
C VAL A 646 -20.74 7.25 2.68
N THR A 647 -21.11 7.42 1.41
CA THR A 647 -21.01 8.69 0.68
C THR A 647 -22.37 9.11 0.13
N ASP A 648 -22.80 10.32 0.42
CA ASP A 648 -24.00 10.92 -0.19
C ASP A 648 -23.71 11.23 -1.66
N ALA A 649 -24.50 10.69 -2.60
CA ALA A 649 -24.28 10.88 -4.03
C ALA A 649 -24.56 12.33 -4.50
N TYR A 650 -25.33 13.10 -3.72
CA TYR A 650 -25.66 14.50 -4.00
C TYR A 650 -24.65 15.46 -3.33
N ASP A 651 -24.49 15.36 -2.02
CA ASP A 651 -23.67 16.29 -1.24
C ASP A 651 -22.16 15.93 -1.23
N GLY A 652 -21.81 14.67 -1.49
CA GLY A 652 -20.44 14.17 -1.36
C GLY A 652 -19.93 14.10 0.09
N THR A 653 -20.85 14.22 1.05
CA THR A 653 -20.55 14.01 2.47
C THR A 653 -20.21 12.55 2.67
N ILE A 654 -19.09 12.29 3.33
CA ILE A 654 -18.53 10.96 3.53
C ILE A 654 -18.37 10.66 5.02
N SER A 655 -18.66 9.44 5.44
CA SER A 655 -18.54 8.99 6.83
C SER A 655 -18.00 7.56 6.92
N TYR A 656 -17.11 7.34 7.88
CA TYR A 656 -16.45 6.04 8.12
C TYR A 656 -17.02 5.43 9.41
N TYR A 657 -17.73 4.32 9.31
CA TYR A 657 -18.36 3.62 10.42
C TYR A 657 -17.59 2.34 10.76
N VAL A 658 -17.16 2.20 12.01
CA VAL A 658 -16.41 1.01 12.46
C VAL A 658 -17.38 -0.11 12.79
N ILE A 659 -17.30 -1.22 12.05
CA ILE A 659 -18.19 -2.38 12.19
C ILE A 659 -17.56 -3.51 13.01
N ASP A 660 -16.25 -3.70 12.95
CA ASP A 660 -15.49 -4.59 13.83
C ASP A 660 -14.72 -3.74 14.84
N ASP A 661 -15.25 -3.59 16.04
CA ASP A 661 -14.62 -2.83 17.12
C ASP A 661 -13.52 -3.61 17.86
N LYS A 662 -13.41 -4.92 17.61
CA LYS A 662 -12.44 -5.81 18.24
C LYS A 662 -11.11 -5.82 17.49
N ASP A 663 -11.12 -5.53 16.19
CA ASP A 663 -9.91 -5.45 15.37
C ASP A 663 -8.86 -4.48 15.97
N PRO A 664 -7.69 -4.98 16.38
CA PRO A 664 -6.62 -4.15 16.96
C PRO A 664 -6.07 -3.10 15.99
N VAL A 665 -6.14 -3.35 14.68
CA VAL A 665 -5.61 -2.43 13.66
C VAL A 665 -6.51 -1.20 13.56
N VAL A 666 -7.83 -1.36 13.42
CA VAL A 666 -8.75 -0.21 13.42
C VAL A 666 -8.75 0.53 14.75
N ARG A 667 -8.59 -0.16 15.88
CA ARG A 667 -8.46 0.48 17.20
C ARG A 667 -7.23 1.38 17.30
N THR A 668 -6.10 0.94 16.74
CA THR A 668 -4.88 1.75 16.63
C THR A 668 -5.13 2.99 15.75
N LEU A 669 -5.78 2.80 14.60
CA LEU A 669 -6.13 3.90 13.69
C LEU A 669 -7.10 4.91 14.32
N ARG A 670 -8.05 4.47 15.16
CA ARG A 670 -8.94 5.36 15.93
C ARG A 670 -8.17 6.23 16.94
N GLY A 671 -7.11 5.70 17.54
CA GLY A 671 -6.21 6.47 18.39
C GLY A 671 -5.45 7.56 17.62
N ILE A 672 -5.09 7.28 16.37
CA ILE A 672 -4.37 8.22 15.49
C ILE A 672 -5.31 9.29 14.90
N TYR A 673 -6.51 8.89 14.48
CA TYR A 673 -7.50 9.70 13.75
C TYR A 673 -8.88 9.70 14.44
N PRO A 674 -9.02 10.31 15.61
CA PRO A 674 -10.26 10.24 16.40
C PRO A 674 -11.47 10.89 15.72
N SER A 675 -11.27 11.91 14.88
CA SER A 675 -12.34 12.63 14.17
C SER A 675 -12.85 11.91 12.91
N LEU A 676 -12.13 10.90 12.41
CA LEU A 676 -12.50 10.20 11.17
C LEU A 676 -13.60 9.15 11.40
N PHE A 677 -13.50 8.40 12.49
CA PHE A 677 -14.28 7.19 12.71
C PHE A 677 -15.50 7.41 13.59
N LYS A 678 -16.65 6.90 13.15
CA LYS A 678 -17.91 6.87 13.88
C LYS A 678 -18.25 5.43 14.30
N PRO A 679 -18.97 5.21 15.40
CA PRO A 679 -19.47 3.89 15.75
C PRO A 679 -20.59 3.46 14.78
N ILE A 680 -20.71 2.16 14.49
CA ILE A 680 -21.77 1.62 13.61
C ILE A 680 -23.20 1.89 14.13
N SER A 681 -23.35 2.16 15.43
CA SER A 681 -24.62 2.59 16.03
C SER A 681 -25.17 3.88 15.43
N ASP A 682 -24.29 4.76 14.94
CA ASP A 682 -24.65 6.06 14.36
C ASP A 682 -25.08 5.95 12.89
N LEU A 683 -24.86 4.79 12.26
CA LEU A 683 -25.34 4.53 10.90
C LEU A 683 -26.89 4.52 10.90
N PRO A 684 -27.56 5.31 10.02
CA PRO A 684 -29.02 5.32 9.93
C PRO A 684 -29.60 3.92 9.74
N PRO A 685 -30.72 3.56 10.42
CA PRO A 685 -31.33 2.24 10.29
C PRO A 685 -31.69 1.86 8.85
N SER A 686 -32.13 2.85 8.04
CA SER A 686 -32.41 2.69 6.62
C SER A 686 -31.19 2.14 5.87
N LEU A 687 -30.03 2.76 6.03
CA LEU A 687 -28.77 2.30 5.43
C LEU A 687 -28.22 1.01 6.05
N ARG A 688 -28.43 0.82 7.37
CA ARG A 688 -27.97 -0.39 8.07
C ARG A 688 -28.62 -1.66 7.52
N ALA A 689 -29.87 -1.58 7.07
CA ALA A 689 -30.58 -2.70 6.43
C ALA A 689 -29.93 -3.14 5.11
N HIS A 690 -29.14 -2.27 4.47
CA HIS A 690 -28.48 -2.53 3.19
C HIS A 690 -27.01 -2.96 3.32
N ILE A 691 -26.50 -3.17 4.54
CA ILE A 691 -25.15 -3.72 4.73
C ILE A 691 -25.10 -5.13 4.12
N ARG A 692 -24.05 -5.41 3.35
CA ARG A 692 -23.80 -6.74 2.74
C ARG A 692 -22.47 -7.35 3.20
N TYR A 693 -22.32 -8.66 2.98
CA TYR A 693 -21.05 -9.34 3.23
C TYR A 693 -20.09 -8.99 2.09
N PRO A 694 -18.88 -8.45 2.32
CA PRO A 694 -18.06 -7.90 1.25
C PRO A 694 -17.52 -8.96 0.29
N GLU A 695 -17.62 -8.70 -1.02
CA GLU A 695 -17.16 -9.63 -2.05
C GLU A 695 -15.64 -9.78 -2.07
N GLY A 696 -14.89 -8.69 -1.90
CA GLY A 696 -13.43 -8.71 -1.87
C GLY A 696 -12.89 -9.55 -0.72
N LEU A 697 -13.40 -9.35 0.50
CA LEU A 697 -13.01 -10.17 1.66
C LEU A 697 -13.41 -11.64 1.46
N PHE A 698 -14.64 -11.91 1.01
CA PHE A 698 -15.12 -13.26 0.81
C PHE A 698 -14.30 -14.02 -0.24
N SER A 699 -13.91 -13.35 -1.33
CA SER A 699 -13.05 -13.91 -2.36
C SER A 699 -11.69 -14.32 -1.80
N VAL A 700 -11.09 -13.50 -0.94
CA VAL A 700 -9.82 -13.83 -0.26
C VAL A 700 -10.02 -15.01 0.69
N GLN A 701 -11.05 -14.95 1.55
CA GLN A 701 -11.34 -15.98 2.55
C GLN A 701 -11.61 -17.35 1.93
N THR A 702 -12.40 -17.42 0.85
CA THR A 702 -12.76 -18.67 0.18
C THR A 702 -11.55 -19.31 -0.51
N GLN A 703 -10.67 -18.52 -1.12
CA GLN A 703 -9.42 -18.99 -1.71
C GLN A 703 -8.43 -19.49 -0.65
N VAL A 704 -8.28 -18.79 0.47
CA VAL A 704 -7.45 -19.26 1.60
C VAL A 704 -8.06 -20.54 2.20
N PHE A 705 -9.37 -20.55 2.44
CA PHE A 705 -10.08 -21.69 3.00
C PHE A 705 -10.02 -22.94 2.09
N ALA A 706 -9.88 -22.75 0.78
CA ALA A 706 -9.73 -23.85 -0.17
C ALA A 706 -8.58 -24.81 0.17
N LEU A 707 -7.51 -24.31 0.82
CA LEU A 707 -6.43 -25.12 1.39
C LEU A 707 -6.56 -25.27 2.92
N TYR A 708 -6.86 -24.18 3.62
CA TYR A 708 -6.82 -24.12 5.10
C TYR A 708 -8.08 -24.64 5.80
N HIS A 709 -9.02 -25.27 5.09
CA HIS A 709 -10.07 -26.08 5.70
C HIS A 709 -9.52 -27.42 6.23
N MET A 710 -8.39 -27.91 5.69
CA MET A 710 -7.68 -29.07 6.21
C MET A 710 -6.99 -28.66 7.51
N THR A 711 -7.50 -29.16 8.64
CA THR A 711 -6.96 -28.87 9.98
C THR A 711 -5.99 -29.93 10.47
N ASP A 712 -6.03 -31.14 9.88
CA ASP A 712 -5.06 -32.19 10.16
C ASP A 712 -3.74 -31.92 9.40
N PRO A 713 -2.58 -31.87 10.10
CA PRO A 713 -1.30 -31.58 9.46
C PRO A 713 -0.84 -32.61 8.43
N ASP A 714 -1.23 -33.88 8.59
CA ASP A 714 -0.82 -34.96 7.68
C ASP A 714 -1.63 -34.87 6.38
N GLU A 715 -2.93 -34.55 6.45
CA GLU A 715 -3.74 -34.24 5.27
C GLU A 715 -3.25 -32.97 4.55
N PHE A 716 -2.94 -31.92 5.31
CA PHE A 716 -2.44 -30.64 4.76
C PHE A 716 -1.10 -30.82 4.03
N TYR A 717 -0.15 -31.55 4.62
CA TYR A 717 1.16 -31.82 4.02
C TYR A 717 1.01 -32.51 2.65
N ASN A 718 0.10 -33.49 2.56
CA ASN A 718 -0.15 -34.23 1.34
C ASN A 718 -1.10 -33.52 0.37
N ARG A 719 -1.71 -32.40 0.79
CA ARG A 719 -2.79 -31.70 0.07
C ARG A 719 -3.93 -32.63 -0.36
N ALA A 720 -4.30 -33.56 0.53
CA ALA A 720 -5.15 -34.70 0.19
C ALA A 720 -6.59 -34.31 -0.18
N ASP A 721 -7.11 -33.20 0.37
CA ASP A 721 -8.47 -32.68 0.12
C ASP A 721 -8.44 -31.21 -0.34
N ALA A 722 -7.41 -30.77 -1.08
CA ALA A 722 -7.36 -29.39 -1.53
C ALA A 722 -8.55 -29.05 -2.46
N TRP A 723 -9.17 -27.89 -2.27
CA TRP A 723 -10.29 -27.41 -3.08
C TRP A 723 -9.86 -26.27 -4.00
N ARG A 724 -10.75 -25.91 -4.93
CA ARG A 724 -10.71 -24.70 -5.75
C ARG A 724 -12.13 -24.17 -5.95
N ILE A 725 -12.23 -22.89 -6.30
CA ILE A 725 -13.51 -22.31 -6.74
C ILE A 725 -13.99 -23.07 -7.98
N ALA A 726 -15.28 -23.42 -8.01
CA ALA A 726 -15.89 -24.05 -9.16
C ALA A 726 -15.82 -23.12 -10.39
N ALA A 727 -15.88 -23.70 -11.57
CA ALA A 727 -15.79 -22.93 -12.79
C ALA A 727 -17.13 -22.92 -13.55
N GLU A 728 -17.22 -21.98 -14.48
CA GLU A 728 -18.33 -21.75 -15.41
C GLU A 728 -17.80 -21.42 -16.80
N VAL A 729 -18.68 -21.45 -17.80
CA VAL A 729 -18.44 -21.00 -19.18
C VAL A 729 -19.42 -19.90 -19.53
N LEU A 730 -18.89 -18.68 -19.67
CA LEU A 730 -19.68 -17.46 -19.84
C LEU A 730 -20.32 -17.31 -21.23
N SER A 731 -19.76 -18.00 -22.22
CA SER A 731 -20.25 -17.98 -23.59
C SER A 731 -20.03 -19.34 -24.23
N SER A 732 -20.98 -19.80 -25.04
CA SER A 732 -20.87 -21.11 -25.70
C SER A 732 -19.55 -21.23 -26.48
N GLY A 733 -18.74 -22.24 -26.14
CA GLY A 733 -17.39 -22.44 -26.71
C GLY A 733 -16.28 -21.59 -26.07
N GLY A 734 -16.58 -20.86 -25.00
CA GLY A 734 -15.62 -20.06 -24.24
C GLY A 734 -14.71 -20.88 -23.33
N ASN A 735 -13.72 -20.21 -22.75
CA ASN A 735 -12.82 -20.83 -21.77
C ASN A 735 -13.52 -21.02 -20.43
N LYS A 736 -13.16 -22.09 -19.72
CA LYS A 736 -13.54 -22.33 -18.34
C LYS A 736 -12.92 -21.26 -17.44
N VAL A 737 -13.75 -20.52 -16.72
CA VAL A 737 -13.34 -19.45 -15.79
C VAL A 737 -13.87 -19.72 -14.38
N PRO A 738 -13.16 -19.34 -13.31
CA PRO A 738 -13.70 -19.45 -11.95
C PRO A 738 -14.96 -18.60 -11.78
N ILE A 739 -15.95 -19.14 -11.08
CA ILE A 739 -17.18 -18.42 -10.72
C ILE A 739 -16.83 -17.28 -9.77
N GLU A 740 -17.34 -16.08 -10.06
CA GLU A 740 -17.29 -14.95 -9.13
C GLU A 740 -18.31 -15.15 -8.01
N PRO A 741 -17.96 -14.86 -6.74
CA PRO A 741 -18.96 -14.87 -5.67
C PRO A 741 -20.15 -13.98 -6.01
N TYR A 742 -21.36 -14.45 -5.69
CA TYR A 742 -22.57 -13.71 -6.02
C TYR A 742 -23.62 -13.75 -4.92
N TYR A 743 -24.41 -12.68 -4.83
CA TYR A 743 -25.48 -12.60 -3.83
C TYR A 743 -26.74 -13.34 -4.27
N VAL A 744 -27.36 -14.02 -3.30
CA VAL A 744 -28.64 -14.72 -3.43
C VAL A 744 -29.48 -14.52 -2.18
N ALA A 745 -30.81 -14.48 -2.35
CA ALA A 745 -31.76 -14.57 -1.24
C ALA A 745 -32.27 -16.01 -1.13
N THR A 746 -31.82 -16.77 -0.14
CA THR A 746 -32.21 -18.18 0.03
C THR A 746 -32.29 -18.58 1.50
N ARG A 747 -32.84 -19.77 1.77
CA ARG A 747 -32.92 -20.36 3.11
C ARG A 747 -31.78 -21.37 3.25
N LEU A 748 -30.89 -21.15 4.22
CA LEU A 748 -29.85 -22.12 4.56
C LEU A 748 -30.46 -23.38 5.22
N PRO A 749 -29.86 -24.57 5.03
CA PRO A 749 -30.27 -25.77 5.75
C PRO A 749 -30.27 -25.55 7.27
N GLY A 750 -31.38 -25.87 7.93
CA GLY A 750 -31.57 -25.67 9.38
C GLY A 750 -31.93 -24.24 9.80
N SER A 751 -32.10 -23.30 8.85
CA SER A 751 -32.68 -21.98 9.11
C SER A 751 -34.17 -21.96 8.75
N ASP A 752 -35.00 -21.33 9.58
CA ASP A 752 -36.43 -21.16 9.30
C ASP A 752 -36.72 -19.92 8.44
N ARG A 753 -35.77 -18.99 8.35
CA ARG A 753 -35.90 -17.73 7.61
C ARG A 753 -35.05 -17.70 6.35
N ARG A 754 -35.52 -16.94 5.36
CA ARG A 754 -34.76 -16.58 4.17
C ARG A 754 -33.75 -15.48 4.54
N GLU A 755 -32.55 -15.55 3.98
CA GLU A 755 -31.47 -14.60 4.24
C GLU A 755 -30.82 -14.19 2.92
N PHE A 756 -30.28 -12.97 2.91
CA PHE A 756 -29.38 -12.49 1.89
C PHE A 756 -27.96 -13.00 2.17
N LEU A 757 -27.38 -13.71 1.22
CA LEU A 757 -26.13 -14.43 1.37
C LEU A 757 -25.23 -14.17 0.17
N LEU A 758 -23.92 -14.04 0.42
CA LEU A 758 -22.91 -14.13 -0.62
C LEU A 758 -22.47 -15.59 -0.78
N PHE A 759 -22.38 -16.10 -1.99
CA PHE A 759 -22.31 -17.54 -2.26
C PHE A 759 -21.19 -17.89 -3.24
N VAL A 760 -20.47 -18.99 -2.98
CA VAL A 760 -19.56 -19.61 -3.97
C VAL A 760 -19.52 -21.15 -3.84
N PRO A 761 -19.60 -21.90 -4.97
CA PRO A 761 -19.42 -23.34 -5.00
C PRO A 761 -17.93 -23.75 -5.15
N MET A 762 -17.57 -24.89 -4.56
CA MET A 762 -16.20 -25.44 -4.56
C MET A 762 -16.12 -26.81 -5.25
N THR A 763 -15.01 -27.06 -5.95
CA THR A 763 -14.66 -28.35 -6.58
C THR A 763 -13.26 -28.82 -6.13
N PRO A 764 -12.87 -30.08 -6.32
CA PRO A 764 -11.52 -30.55 -6.00
C PRO A 764 -10.43 -29.82 -6.80
N ALA A 765 -9.30 -29.50 -6.16
CA ALA A 765 -8.19 -28.79 -6.78
C ALA A 765 -7.49 -29.58 -7.90
N GLY A 766 -7.60 -30.92 -7.90
CA GLY A 766 -6.94 -31.81 -8.86
C GLY A 766 -7.36 -31.61 -10.32
N GLY A 767 -8.44 -30.86 -10.59
CA GLY A 767 -8.77 -30.39 -11.93
C GLY A 767 -9.48 -31.39 -12.84
N GLU A 768 -9.25 -32.69 -12.62
CA GLU A 768 -9.83 -33.80 -13.40
C GLU A 768 -11.32 -34.03 -13.14
N ARG A 769 -11.82 -33.58 -11.98
CA ARG A 769 -13.22 -33.72 -11.59
C ARG A 769 -13.82 -32.36 -11.27
N ASP A 770 -14.99 -32.12 -11.83
CA ASP A 770 -15.77 -30.89 -11.62
C ASP A 770 -17.02 -31.13 -10.77
N ASN A 771 -17.07 -32.28 -10.09
CA ASN A 771 -18.11 -32.53 -9.10
C ASN A 771 -17.94 -31.59 -7.92
N MET A 772 -19.07 -31.11 -7.43
CA MET A 772 -19.14 -30.18 -6.32
C MET A 772 -18.83 -30.90 -5.00
N VAL A 773 -18.02 -30.29 -4.15
CA VAL A 773 -17.64 -30.87 -2.84
C VAL A 773 -18.12 -30.05 -1.65
N ALA A 774 -18.27 -28.74 -1.84
CA ALA A 774 -18.79 -27.87 -0.80
C ALA A 774 -19.40 -26.59 -1.37
N TRP A 775 -20.22 -25.95 -0.55
CA TRP A 775 -20.64 -24.55 -0.71
C TRP A 775 -20.14 -23.73 0.46
N ILE A 776 -19.71 -22.51 0.16
CA ILE A 776 -19.36 -21.50 1.16
C ILE A 776 -20.35 -20.35 1.01
N ALA A 777 -20.94 -19.92 2.13
CA ALA A 777 -21.89 -18.83 2.18
C ALA A 777 -21.50 -17.80 3.26
N GLY A 778 -21.42 -16.53 2.89
CA GLY A 778 -21.25 -15.39 3.81
C GLY A 778 -22.59 -14.76 4.13
N ARG A 779 -22.96 -14.70 5.41
CA ARG A 779 -24.26 -14.20 5.85
C ARG A 779 -24.26 -12.67 5.93
N ALA A 780 -25.20 -12.02 5.23
CA ALA A 780 -25.27 -10.56 5.15
C ALA A 780 -26.29 -9.92 6.11
N ASP A 781 -27.21 -10.69 6.70
CA ASP A 781 -28.29 -10.15 7.52
C ASP A 781 -28.06 -10.34 9.03
N ALA A 782 -28.49 -9.36 9.82
CA ALA A 782 -28.48 -9.44 11.28
C ALA A 782 -29.42 -10.56 11.80
N PRO A 783 -29.14 -11.19 12.97
CA PRO A 783 -27.97 -10.97 13.85
C PRO A 783 -26.71 -11.71 13.41
N GLU A 784 -26.75 -12.41 12.28
CA GLU A 784 -25.74 -13.39 11.86
C GLU A 784 -24.73 -12.83 10.87
N TYR A 785 -24.78 -11.51 10.65
CA TYR A 785 -23.87 -10.77 9.79
C TYR A 785 -22.41 -11.11 10.07
N GLY A 786 -21.64 -11.37 9.02
CA GLY A 786 -20.20 -11.59 9.11
C GLY A 786 -19.81 -13.04 9.40
N LYS A 787 -20.76 -13.96 9.61
CA LYS A 787 -20.46 -15.39 9.76
C LYS A 787 -20.38 -16.11 8.41
N LEU A 788 -19.43 -17.03 8.31
CA LEU A 788 -19.29 -17.96 7.19
C LEU A 788 -19.92 -19.31 7.56
N ARG A 789 -20.72 -19.85 6.63
CA ARG A 789 -21.31 -21.19 6.71
C ARG A 789 -20.75 -22.05 5.58
N ILE A 790 -20.24 -23.24 5.91
CA ILE A 790 -19.82 -24.23 4.93
C ILE A 790 -20.73 -25.44 4.97
N LEU A 791 -21.25 -25.78 3.80
CA LEU A 791 -22.02 -26.98 3.56
C LEU A 791 -21.12 -27.94 2.79
N ARG A 792 -20.58 -28.95 3.48
CA ARG A 792 -19.83 -30.03 2.81
C ARG A 792 -20.80 -31.07 2.28
N PHE A 793 -20.55 -31.54 1.09
CA PHE A 793 -21.33 -32.64 0.52
C PHE A 793 -20.71 -33.99 0.83
N ALA A 794 -21.56 -35.00 0.91
CA ALA A 794 -21.12 -36.37 1.16
C ALA A 794 -20.29 -36.91 -0.02
N ARG A 795 -19.17 -37.58 0.29
CA ARG A 795 -18.22 -38.11 -0.72
C ARG A 795 -18.69 -39.41 -1.38
N ASP A 796 -19.78 -40.00 -0.91
CA ASP A 796 -20.35 -41.26 -1.39
C ASP A 796 -21.29 -41.08 -2.59
N ARG A 797 -21.62 -39.83 -2.96
CA ARG A 797 -22.51 -39.50 -4.08
C ARG A 797 -21.88 -38.46 -5.01
N LEU A 798 -22.18 -38.60 -6.30
CA LEU A 798 -21.79 -37.61 -7.30
C LEU A 798 -22.77 -36.44 -7.26
N ILE A 799 -22.26 -35.23 -7.03
CA ILE A 799 -23.04 -33.99 -7.12
C ILE A 799 -22.43 -33.15 -8.24
N PHE A 800 -23.26 -32.84 -9.24
CA PHE A 800 -22.81 -32.09 -10.41
C PHE A 800 -22.41 -30.67 -10.02
N GLY A 801 -21.22 -30.25 -10.44
CA GLY A 801 -20.81 -28.85 -10.36
C GLY A 801 -21.50 -27.96 -11.41
N PRO A 802 -21.43 -26.63 -11.28
CA PRO A 802 -22.04 -25.69 -12.23
C PRO A 802 -21.64 -25.95 -13.68
N PHE A 803 -20.34 -26.11 -13.95
CA PHE A 803 -19.80 -26.46 -15.27
C PHE A 803 -20.36 -27.76 -15.87
N GLN A 804 -20.86 -28.69 -15.07
CA GLN A 804 -21.44 -29.95 -15.56
C GLN A 804 -22.94 -29.83 -15.88
N ILE A 805 -23.58 -28.74 -15.45
CA ILE A 805 -25.00 -28.46 -15.66
C ILE A 805 -25.21 -27.49 -16.84
N GLU A 806 -24.29 -26.53 -17.02
CA GLU A 806 -24.19 -25.68 -18.22
C GLU A 806 -23.97 -26.49 -19.50
#